data_AF-A0A3D1QAI0-F1
#
_entry.id   AF-A0A3D1QAI0-F1
#
_cell.length_a   1.000
_cell.length_b   1.000
_cell.length_c   1.000
_cell.angle_alpha   90.00
_cell.angle_beta   90.00
_cell.angle_gamma   90.00
#
_symmetry.space_group_name_H-M   'P 1'
#
loop_
_entity.id
_entity.type
_entity.pdbx_description
1 polymer ?
#
loop_
_entity_poly.entity_id
_entity_poly.type
_entity_poly.pdbx_seq_one_letter_code
_entity_poly.pdbx_strand_id
1 'polypeptide(L)'
;MHNLGRKKTLLIAALMILTLSITVYSGCSKSKSSGDPEYEARVITIEGLKPQDEADVSLTEISVAELRQLEQHDLNASYKRTTGLTEEFKMSGPYLEDVIRHLGGNLAEYAGIGVVGRDGYYCLLSKEVIDATPDLMLALVIDGEAKLDDDNAPARLAVQGQFGPYWVKQVEKIILYKEIPEKSITSVWVFRNLAAGIEPYKYEYYGSKDDAIDLEQVFSRLDNVDSKAFFTMKSADGFKKNEVINMVKSRYYIKIEGADAPTNISPYIKLGMNVQNIAWVSTNADAAIFPEKMLEYMDVSEIGGEKGITLEEVLYETEVESVKSTSFDILGTAGEKITVSGLDMSRGILVNRADGTAGVVWDPGTGHQNINNLLRIRMAKVTPSAPGSDKTGEAGDKTVPQSWTDGPAADTILTISGDGISKTMYLSLADLKGMQAAYTEQRFSTVNNYPTRKFAVAKGVNLAYLLQQAGLKSGAKSIQVEASDGYKASLTREQLLGKRYCYPDLLSGGTAAAVEVKPMLAWAFGEGQELSKAREGDLRLVIGQQGLNDVNTAVSVQMVSKITVSTSNPGSWSKAQAVKDGGQIVLQHDSMDQVKLHYTLNGEEPNENSPVYNPSTSYFQPELIKPIPVSGSGVIKVKVIGYGKYDSGVLSYAY
;
A
#
# COMPACT_ATOMS: atom_id res chain seq x y z
N MET A 1 -5.08 -36.53 83.99
CA MET A 1 -3.65 -36.16 84.19
C MET A 1 -2.86 -37.45 84.01
N HIS A 2 -2.05 -37.73 83.00
CA HIS A 2 -1.16 -36.94 82.16
C HIS A 2 -1.41 -37.30 80.69
N ASN A 3 -1.96 -36.34 79.94
CA ASN A 3 -2.15 -36.42 78.50
C ASN A 3 -1.41 -35.22 77.91
N LEU A 4 -0.07 -35.27 77.91
CA LEU A 4 0.77 -34.15 77.45
C LEU A 4 2.16 -34.66 77.01
N GLY A 5 2.23 -35.53 76.01
CA GLY A 5 3.54 -36.08 75.58
C GLY A 5 3.66 -36.62 74.15
N ARG A 6 2.56 -36.79 73.41
CA ARG A 6 2.62 -37.41 72.07
C ARG A 6 2.01 -36.60 70.92
N LYS A 7 1.54 -35.37 71.18
CA LYS A 7 1.02 -34.44 70.17
C LYS A 7 1.97 -33.29 69.81
N LYS A 8 3.15 -33.19 70.45
CA LYS A 8 4.14 -32.13 70.15
C LYS A 8 5.16 -32.52 69.07
N THR A 9 5.30 -33.80 68.73
CA THR A 9 6.29 -34.24 67.72
C THR A 9 5.71 -34.34 66.30
N LEU A 10 4.39 -34.34 66.11
CA LEU A 10 3.77 -34.26 64.78
C LEU A 10 3.40 -32.83 64.34
N LEU A 11 3.22 -31.88 65.27
CA LEU A 11 2.97 -30.48 64.91
C LEU A 11 4.24 -29.69 64.54
N ILE A 12 5.43 -30.16 64.94
CA ILE A 12 6.72 -29.52 64.56
C ILE A 12 7.20 -30.02 63.19
N ALA A 13 6.83 -31.23 62.78
CA ALA A 13 7.12 -31.74 61.43
C ALA A 13 6.17 -31.16 60.36
N ALA A 14 4.92 -30.85 60.70
CA ALA A 14 3.99 -30.20 59.78
C ALA A 14 4.20 -28.67 59.67
N LEU A 15 4.86 -28.04 60.64
CA LEU A 15 5.22 -26.61 60.59
C LEU A 15 6.60 -26.36 59.94
N MET A 16 7.47 -27.37 59.83
CA MET A 16 8.72 -27.29 59.04
C MET A 16 8.54 -27.62 57.55
N ILE A 17 7.40 -28.22 57.15
CA ILE A 17 7.09 -28.48 55.73
C ILE A 17 6.18 -27.39 55.14
N LEU A 18 5.66 -26.47 55.97
CA LEU A 18 4.81 -25.34 55.56
C LEU A 18 5.47 -23.95 55.74
N THR A 19 6.80 -23.90 55.82
CA THR A 19 7.59 -22.65 55.73
C THR A 19 8.77 -22.78 54.75
N LEU A 20 8.71 -23.76 53.83
CA LEU A 20 9.56 -23.83 52.63
C LEU A 20 8.75 -23.50 51.38
N SER A 21 7.84 -22.53 51.52
CA SER A 21 7.19 -21.81 50.43
C SER A 21 7.62 -20.35 50.52
N ILE A 22 8.92 -20.12 50.74
CA ILE A 22 9.53 -18.84 50.37
C ILE A 22 9.46 -18.84 48.85
N THR A 23 8.47 -18.11 48.35
CA THR A 23 8.47 -17.42 47.07
C THR A 23 9.87 -17.27 46.49
N VAL A 24 10.27 -18.23 45.66
CA VAL A 24 11.07 -17.91 44.48
C VAL A 24 10.04 -17.41 43.46
N TYR A 25 9.52 -16.20 43.72
CA TYR A 25 9.38 -15.28 42.62
C TYR A 25 10.82 -15.09 42.15
N SER A 26 11.24 -15.86 41.14
CA SER A 26 12.28 -15.38 40.24
C SER A 26 11.67 -14.15 39.58
N GLY A 27 11.70 -13.02 40.28
CA GLY A 27 11.80 -11.76 39.58
C GLY A 27 13.00 -11.92 38.69
N CYS A 28 12.80 -11.89 37.37
CA CYS A 28 13.88 -11.76 36.42
C CYS A 28 14.81 -10.67 36.97
N SER A 29 15.98 -11.06 37.46
CA SER A 29 17.01 -10.09 37.76
C SER A 29 17.33 -9.46 36.42
N LYS A 30 16.85 -8.24 36.18
CA LYS A 30 17.28 -7.40 35.06
C LYS A 30 18.80 -7.37 35.12
N SER A 31 19.46 -8.16 34.28
CA SER A 31 20.89 -8.37 34.38
C SER A 31 21.57 -7.04 34.01
N LYS A 32 22.06 -6.33 35.02
CA LYS A 32 22.71 -5.02 34.85
C LYS A 32 24.04 -5.12 34.12
N SER A 33 24.52 -6.33 33.82
CA SER A 33 25.78 -6.60 33.12
C SER A 33 25.83 -8.04 32.63
N SER A 34 26.51 -8.30 31.53
CA SER A 34 26.91 -9.64 31.08
C SER A 34 28.00 -10.29 31.95
N GLY A 35 28.63 -9.53 32.85
CA GLY A 35 29.81 -9.97 33.61
C GLY A 35 31.12 -9.90 32.83
N ASP A 36 31.10 -9.42 31.58
CA ASP A 36 32.28 -9.29 30.71
C ASP A 36 32.51 -7.81 30.35
N PRO A 37 33.54 -7.15 30.92
CA PRO A 37 33.82 -5.74 30.65
C PRO A 37 34.11 -5.42 29.18
N GLU A 38 34.71 -6.33 28.41
CA GLU A 38 34.99 -6.12 26.99
C GLU A 38 33.70 -6.21 26.16
N TYR A 39 32.78 -7.09 26.54
CA TYR A 39 31.46 -7.18 25.92
C TYR A 39 30.63 -5.91 26.20
N GLU A 40 30.63 -5.43 27.44
CA GLU A 40 29.91 -4.21 27.84
C GLU A 40 30.44 -2.94 27.14
N ALA A 41 31.72 -2.93 26.73
CA ALA A 41 32.32 -1.83 25.99
C ALA A 41 31.98 -1.81 24.49
N ARG A 42 31.31 -2.84 23.95
CA ARG A 42 30.87 -2.85 22.54
C ARG A 42 29.84 -1.74 22.32
N VAL A 43 29.89 -1.11 21.15
CA VAL A 43 29.06 0.05 20.80
C VAL A 43 28.15 -0.23 19.62
N ILE A 44 27.03 0.49 19.58
CA ILE A 44 26.16 0.64 18.41
C ILE A 44 26.21 2.10 17.98
N THR A 45 26.37 2.35 16.68
CA THR A 45 26.39 3.70 16.12
C THR A 45 24.98 4.15 15.74
N ILE A 46 24.56 5.32 16.20
CA ILE A 46 23.33 6.01 15.80
C ILE A 46 23.70 7.17 14.86
N GLU A 47 23.20 7.10 13.64
CA GLU A 47 23.43 8.06 12.57
C GLU A 47 22.19 8.93 12.37
N GLY A 48 22.35 10.25 12.23
CA GLY A 48 21.24 11.19 11.92
C GLY A 48 20.48 11.78 13.11
N LEU A 49 20.98 11.62 14.34
CA LEU A 49 20.33 12.12 15.56
C LEU A 49 20.35 13.65 15.71
N LYS A 50 21.42 14.32 15.27
CA LYS A 50 21.64 15.77 15.42
C LYS A 50 22.20 16.35 14.12
N PRO A 51 21.41 16.44 13.03
CA PRO A 51 21.90 17.01 11.79
C PRO A 51 22.31 18.47 12.05
N GLN A 52 23.61 18.76 11.96
CA GLN A 52 24.13 20.12 12.18
C GLN A 52 23.98 20.99 10.92
N ASP A 53 23.81 20.39 9.73
CA ASP A 53 23.39 21.00 8.45
C ASP A 53 23.05 19.86 7.43
N GLU A 54 22.45 20.19 6.27
CA GLU A 54 22.02 19.21 5.22
C GLU A 54 23.13 18.28 4.70
N ALA A 55 24.41 18.59 4.96
CA ALA A 55 25.56 17.86 4.43
C ALA A 55 26.36 17.06 5.48
N ASP A 56 26.04 17.16 6.78
CA ASP A 56 26.86 16.52 7.82
C ASP A 56 26.11 15.39 8.56
N VAL A 57 26.75 14.21 8.59
CA VAL A 57 26.19 12.99 9.14
C VAL A 57 26.57 12.92 10.62
N SER A 58 25.65 13.28 11.51
CA SER A 58 25.90 13.17 12.95
C SER A 58 25.99 11.70 13.36
N LEU A 59 27.12 11.28 13.92
CA LEU A 59 27.31 9.95 14.50
C LEU A 59 27.34 10.07 16.03
N THR A 60 26.55 9.25 16.70
CA THR A 60 26.51 9.11 18.17
C THR A 60 26.68 7.64 18.50
N GLU A 61 27.61 7.30 19.38
CA GLU A 61 27.77 5.91 19.83
C GLU A 61 27.06 5.70 21.16
N ILE A 62 26.54 4.49 21.37
CA ILE A 62 26.02 4.06 22.66
C ILE A 62 26.55 2.66 22.98
N SER A 63 27.12 2.49 24.17
CA SER A 63 27.69 1.21 24.61
C SER A 63 26.61 0.23 25.12
N VAL A 64 26.91 -1.07 25.11
CA VAL A 64 26.05 -2.08 25.76
C VAL A 64 25.87 -1.75 27.25
N ALA A 65 26.94 -1.30 27.91
CA ALA A 65 26.89 -0.87 29.31
C ALA A 65 25.85 0.23 29.56
N GLU A 66 25.82 1.25 28.69
CA GLU A 66 24.87 2.36 28.74
C GLU A 66 23.45 1.90 28.42
N LEU A 67 23.27 1.09 27.36
CA LEU A 67 21.96 0.54 26.99
C LEU A 67 21.31 -0.25 28.13
N ARG A 68 22.11 -0.95 28.95
CA ARG A 68 21.61 -1.67 30.14
C ARG A 68 21.16 -0.76 31.30
N GLN A 69 21.60 0.50 31.32
CA GLN A 69 21.14 1.47 32.35
C GLN A 69 19.77 2.07 32.02
N LEU A 70 19.33 1.96 30.76
CA LEU A 70 18.00 2.38 30.34
C LEU A 70 16.92 1.46 30.90
N GLU A 71 15.66 1.89 30.83
CA GLU A 71 14.54 1.03 31.21
C GLU A 71 14.51 -0.23 30.34
N GLN A 72 14.69 -1.38 30.99
CA GLN A 72 14.63 -2.67 30.31
C GLN A 72 13.20 -3.20 30.33
N HIS A 73 12.71 -3.63 29.18
CA HIS A 73 11.40 -4.24 28.98
C HIS A 73 11.55 -5.71 28.62
N ASP A 74 10.59 -6.52 29.03
CA ASP A 74 10.54 -7.94 28.67
C ASP A 74 9.56 -8.15 27.50
N LEU A 75 9.95 -8.97 26.54
CA LEU A 75 9.16 -9.30 25.37
C LEU A 75 9.14 -10.81 25.15
N ASN A 76 7.95 -11.41 25.18
CA ASN A 76 7.75 -12.76 24.63
C ASN A 76 7.66 -12.62 23.11
N ALA A 77 8.82 -12.58 22.48
CA ALA A 77 8.99 -12.31 21.07
C ALA A 77 8.63 -13.54 20.24
N SER A 78 7.93 -13.32 19.14
CA SER A 78 7.72 -14.38 18.16
C SER A 78 7.62 -13.80 16.77
N TYR A 79 8.23 -14.45 15.79
CA TYR A 79 7.97 -14.15 14.39
C TYR A 79 7.82 -15.41 13.56
N LYS A 80 7.09 -15.26 12.46
CA LYS A 80 7.01 -16.28 11.43
C LYS A 80 8.24 -16.14 10.53
N ARG A 81 9.03 -17.21 10.42
CA ARG A 81 10.04 -17.35 9.38
C ARG A 81 9.37 -17.31 8.02
N THR A 82 10.12 -16.95 7.01
CA THR A 82 9.70 -17.07 5.61
C THR A 82 9.37 -18.52 5.22
N THR A 83 9.89 -19.51 5.94
CA THR A 83 9.53 -20.94 5.79
C THR A 83 8.16 -21.30 6.36
N GLY A 84 7.44 -20.36 6.96
CA GLY A 84 6.16 -20.57 7.61
C GLY A 84 6.23 -21.09 9.04
N LEU A 85 7.41 -21.44 9.53
CA LEU A 85 7.66 -21.87 10.91
C LEU A 85 7.69 -20.66 11.84
N THR A 86 7.14 -20.79 13.03
CA THR A 86 7.24 -19.78 14.09
C THR A 86 8.53 -19.99 14.87
N GLU A 87 9.27 -18.90 15.11
CA GLU A 87 10.29 -18.84 16.16
C GLU A 87 9.78 -18.04 17.33
N GLU A 88 10.17 -18.46 18.53
CA GLU A 88 9.80 -17.83 19.78
C GLU A 88 11.07 -17.59 20.61
N PHE A 89 11.13 -16.46 21.29
CA PHE A 89 12.24 -16.05 22.14
C PHE A 89 11.70 -15.31 23.36
N LYS A 90 12.43 -15.35 24.46
CA LYS A 90 12.25 -14.41 25.56
C LYS A 90 13.34 -13.35 25.48
N MET A 91 12.97 -12.14 25.10
CA MET A 91 13.91 -11.05 24.91
C MET A 91 13.75 -10.00 26.00
N SER A 92 14.86 -9.38 26.39
CA SER A 92 14.82 -8.16 27.20
C SER A 92 15.82 -7.13 26.69
N GLY A 93 15.43 -5.86 26.75
CA GLY A 93 16.23 -4.74 26.28
C GLY A 93 15.48 -3.41 26.39
N PRO A 94 16.14 -2.27 26.14
CA PRO A 94 15.43 -1.00 26.02
C PRO A 94 14.63 -0.93 24.72
N TYR A 95 13.52 -0.19 24.76
CA TYR A 95 12.86 0.21 23.53
C TYR A 95 13.73 1.21 22.77
N LEU A 96 13.72 1.13 21.45
CA LEU A 96 14.50 2.02 20.61
C LEU A 96 14.09 3.48 20.83
N GLU A 97 12.82 3.76 21.10
CA GLU A 97 12.35 5.09 21.46
C GLU A 97 13.07 5.64 22.71
N ASP A 98 13.26 4.80 23.74
CA ASP A 98 13.96 5.19 24.97
C ASP A 98 15.45 5.46 24.72
N VAL A 99 16.07 4.66 23.84
CA VAL A 99 17.46 4.86 23.40
C VAL A 99 17.61 6.20 22.68
N ILE A 100 16.76 6.48 21.70
CA ILE A 100 16.80 7.74 20.95
C ILE A 100 16.53 8.94 21.86
N ARG A 101 15.57 8.82 22.79
CA ARG A 101 15.27 9.85 23.79
C ARG A 101 16.45 10.11 24.73
N HIS A 102 17.12 9.06 25.19
CA HIS A 102 18.31 9.17 26.04
C HIS A 102 19.44 9.94 25.35
N LEU A 103 19.65 9.69 24.06
CA LEU A 103 20.68 10.37 23.27
C LEU A 103 20.27 11.81 22.85
N GLY A 104 19.05 12.23 23.19
CA GLY A 104 18.54 13.59 22.98
C GLY A 104 17.77 13.81 21.67
N GLY A 105 17.25 12.75 21.06
CA GLY A 105 16.35 12.83 19.89
C GLY A 105 14.92 12.38 20.18
N ASN A 106 14.11 12.30 19.12
CA ASN A 106 12.72 11.85 19.18
C ASN A 106 12.43 10.92 18.00
N LEU A 107 12.20 9.62 18.26
CA LEU A 107 12.02 8.62 17.20
C LEU A 107 10.84 8.93 16.28
N ALA A 108 9.81 9.63 16.79
CA ALA A 108 8.62 9.98 16.01
C ALA A 108 8.86 11.02 14.91
N GLU A 109 9.99 11.74 14.94
CA GLU A 109 10.36 12.77 13.94
C GLU A 109 10.92 12.20 12.65
N TYR A 110 11.20 10.90 12.60
CA TYR A 110 11.83 10.24 11.47
C TYR A 110 10.80 9.49 10.62
N ALA A 111 10.86 9.63 9.29
CA ALA A 111 10.04 8.90 8.33
C ALA A 111 10.43 7.41 8.18
N GLY A 112 11.62 7.03 8.65
CA GLY A 112 12.07 5.65 8.70
C GLY A 112 13.36 5.47 9.48
N ILE A 113 13.71 4.21 9.77
CA ILE A 113 14.98 3.85 10.38
C ILE A 113 15.66 2.72 9.62
N GLY A 114 16.92 2.90 9.30
CA GLY A 114 17.79 1.87 8.77
C GLY A 114 18.50 1.15 9.90
N VAL A 115 18.62 -0.17 9.85
CA VAL A 115 19.36 -0.95 10.84
C VAL A 115 20.33 -1.86 10.11
N VAL A 116 21.63 -1.69 10.37
CA VAL A 116 22.74 -2.43 9.77
C VAL A 116 23.26 -3.44 10.79
N GLY A 117 23.36 -4.70 10.39
CA GLY A 117 24.09 -5.74 11.11
C GLY A 117 25.56 -5.79 10.68
N ARG A 118 26.46 -6.26 11.55
CA ARG A 118 27.90 -6.41 11.24
C ARG A 118 28.19 -7.36 10.08
N ASP A 119 27.25 -8.23 9.73
CA ASP A 119 27.28 -9.09 8.54
C ASP A 119 26.92 -8.34 7.24
N GLY A 120 26.73 -7.02 7.33
CA GLY A 120 26.30 -6.13 6.24
C GLY A 120 24.83 -6.30 5.86
N TYR A 121 24.04 -7.05 6.64
CA TYR A 121 22.59 -7.06 6.48
C TYR A 121 22.03 -5.69 6.80
N TYR A 122 21.05 -5.22 6.04
CA TYR A 122 20.42 -3.93 6.28
C TYR A 122 18.90 -4.06 6.21
N CYS A 123 18.18 -3.45 7.14
CA CYS A 123 16.73 -3.38 7.11
C CYS A 123 16.28 -1.93 7.23
N LEU A 124 15.39 -1.48 6.36
CA LEU A 124 14.70 -0.19 6.50
C LEU A 124 13.29 -0.42 7.04
N LEU A 125 13.03 0.10 8.24
CA LEU A 125 11.70 0.17 8.81
C LEU A 125 11.04 1.48 8.36
N SER A 126 9.89 1.39 7.71
CA SER A 126 9.07 2.56 7.37
C SER A 126 8.42 3.13 8.61
N LYS A 127 7.95 4.37 8.54
CA LYS A 127 7.15 4.99 9.62
C LYS A 127 5.96 4.14 10.05
N GLU A 128 5.28 3.50 9.10
CA GLU A 128 4.16 2.59 9.39
C GLU A 128 4.58 1.40 10.25
N VAL A 129 5.74 0.78 9.94
CA VAL A 129 6.25 -0.36 10.73
C VAL A 129 6.68 0.10 12.12
N ILE A 130 7.35 1.26 12.22
CA ILE A 130 7.76 1.85 13.52
C ILE A 130 6.51 2.13 14.38
N ASP A 131 5.51 2.81 13.82
CA ASP A 131 4.29 3.20 14.53
C ASP A 131 3.42 1.99 14.91
N ALA A 132 3.46 0.93 14.10
CA ALA A 132 2.78 -0.33 14.41
C ALA A 132 3.51 -1.19 15.45
N THR A 133 4.75 -0.84 15.83
CA THR A 133 5.59 -1.61 16.74
C THR A 133 6.01 -0.76 17.95
N PRO A 134 5.08 -0.46 18.88
CA PRO A 134 5.39 0.37 20.06
C PRO A 134 6.44 -0.28 20.98
N ASP A 135 6.63 -1.58 20.88
CA ASP A 135 7.60 -2.40 21.60
C ASP A 135 8.90 -2.67 20.79
N LEU A 136 9.20 -1.82 19.79
CA LEU A 136 10.41 -1.90 18.99
C LEU A 136 11.66 -1.86 19.91
N MET A 137 12.37 -2.97 20.01
CA MET A 137 13.37 -3.19 21.06
C MET A 137 14.76 -3.46 20.47
N LEU A 138 15.79 -2.96 21.15
CA LEU A 138 17.16 -3.48 21.03
C LEU A 138 17.39 -4.52 22.11
N ALA A 139 17.21 -5.80 21.78
CA ALA A 139 17.34 -6.89 22.73
C ALA A 139 18.82 -7.10 23.10
N LEU A 140 19.09 -7.10 24.41
CA LEU A 140 20.40 -7.32 25.03
C LEU A 140 20.47 -8.62 25.82
N VAL A 141 19.31 -9.25 26.04
CA VAL A 141 19.14 -10.55 26.69
C VAL A 141 18.23 -11.38 25.80
N ILE A 142 18.62 -12.62 25.48
CA ILE A 142 17.79 -13.56 24.72
C ILE A 142 17.79 -14.89 25.49
N ASP A 143 16.61 -15.40 25.78
CA ASP A 143 16.37 -16.66 26.53
C ASP A 143 17.12 -16.74 27.87
N GLY A 144 17.27 -15.58 28.53
CA GLY A 144 17.95 -15.44 29.82
C GLY A 144 19.45 -15.18 29.72
N GLU A 145 20.04 -15.26 28.53
CA GLU A 145 21.48 -15.03 28.32
C GLU A 145 21.77 -13.54 28.16
N ALA A 146 22.47 -12.96 29.13
CA ALA A 146 22.85 -11.55 29.09
C ALA A 146 24.08 -11.29 28.21
N LYS A 147 24.94 -12.28 28.00
CA LYS A 147 26.02 -12.21 27.00
C LYS A 147 25.54 -12.92 25.75
N LEU A 148 25.14 -12.17 24.72
CA LEU A 148 24.68 -12.76 23.48
C LEU A 148 25.84 -13.49 22.78
N ASP A 149 25.50 -14.57 22.07
CA ASP A 149 26.43 -15.26 21.17
C ASP A 149 26.86 -14.36 19.99
N ASP A 150 27.85 -14.80 19.23
CA ASP A 150 28.37 -14.02 18.10
C ASP A 150 27.32 -13.77 17.00
N ASP A 151 26.31 -14.65 16.91
CA ASP A 151 25.20 -14.53 15.97
C ASP A 151 24.25 -13.39 16.32
N ASN A 152 24.14 -12.98 17.59
CA ASN A 152 23.19 -11.95 18.03
C ASN A 152 23.88 -10.71 18.64
N ALA A 153 25.13 -10.82 19.08
CA ALA A 153 25.85 -9.72 19.72
C ALA A 153 26.17 -8.55 18.76
N PRO A 154 26.25 -7.30 19.24
CA PRO A 154 26.06 -6.88 20.63
C PRO A 154 24.59 -6.74 21.05
N ALA A 155 23.69 -6.57 20.07
CA ALA A 155 22.26 -6.49 20.26
C ALA A 155 21.52 -7.05 19.03
N ARG A 156 20.25 -7.41 19.23
CA ARG A 156 19.33 -7.80 18.17
C ARG A 156 18.13 -6.87 18.13
N LEU A 157 17.76 -6.40 16.96
CA LEU A 157 16.52 -5.67 16.76
C LEU A 157 15.33 -6.64 16.84
N ALA A 158 14.36 -6.31 17.68
CA ALA A 158 13.10 -7.03 17.80
C ALA A 158 11.95 -6.16 17.30
N VAL A 159 11.24 -6.66 16.28
CA VAL A 159 10.16 -5.94 15.60
C VAL A 159 8.89 -6.79 15.66
N GLN A 160 8.22 -6.78 16.80
CA GLN A 160 7.08 -7.65 17.07
C GLN A 160 5.98 -7.50 16.01
N GLY A 161 5.37 -8.63 15.61
CA GLY A 161 4.35 -8.65 14.57
C GLY A 161 4.88 -8.60 13.13
N GLN A 162 6.19 -8.41 12.93
CA GLN A 162 6.82 -8.46 11.61
C GLN A 162 7.51 -9.81 11.33
N PHE A 163 7.69 -10.13 10.05
CA PHE A 163 8.41 -11.34 9.62
C PHE A 163 9.90 -11.29 9.94
N GLY A 164 10.54 -12.46 10.01
CA GLY A 164 11.96 -12.60 10.39
C GLY A 164 12.98 -11.65 9.74
N PRO A 165 12.87 -11.23 8.46
CA PRO A 165 13.79 -10.27 7.85
C PRO A 165 13.86 -8.89 8.54
N TYR A 166 12.82 -8.50 9.29
CA TYR A 166 12.82 -7.25 10.04
C TYR A 166 13.67 -7.34 11.34
N TRP A 167 14.00 -8.55 11.79
CA TRP A 167 14.65 -8.81 13.07
C TRP A 167 16.18 -8.87 12.93
N VAL A 168 16.80 -7.71 12.72
CA VAL A 168 18.23 -7.57 12.43
C VAL A 168 19.08 -8.09 13.59
N LYS A 169 19.95 -9.05 13.29
CA LYS A 169 20.96 -9.57 14.21
C LYS A 169 22.23 -8.72 14.14
N GLN A 170 23.07 -8.83 15.17
CA GLN A 170 24.39 -8.19 15.22
C GLN A 170 24.36 -6.70 14.93
N VAL A 171 23.39 -5.99 15.52
CA VAL A 171 23.16 -4.56 15.23
C VAL A 171 24.44 -3.77 15.47
N GLU A 172 24.94 -3.16 14.40
CA GLU A 172 26.15 -2.34 14.36
C GLU A 172 25.78 -0.85 14.31
N LYS A 173 24.82 -0.51 13.44
CA LYS A 173 24.44 0.86 13.16
C LYS A 173 22.93 1.01 12.99
N ILE A 174 22.38 2.09 13.50
CA ILE A 174 21.01 2.55 13.26
C ILE A 174 21.06 3.92 12.59
N ILE A 175 20.35 4.08 11.48
CA ILE A 175 20.31 5.31 10.67
C ILE A 175 18.91 5.89 10.78
N LEU A 176 18.81 7.15 11.20
CA LEU A 176 17.54 7.84 11.36
C LEU A 176 17.24 8.70 10.13
N TYR A 177 16.17 8.38 9.41
CA TYR A 177 15.78 9.09 8.19
C TYR A 177 14.67 10.09 8.50
N LYS A 178 14.96 11.40 8.46
CA LYS A 178 13.90 12.42 8.58
C LYS A 178 12.89 12.32 7.44
N GLU A 179 13.39 12.01 6.25
CA GLU A 179 12.61 11.75 5.05
C GLU A 179 13.17 10.49 4.38
N ILE A 180 12.28 9.66 3.83
CA ILE A 180 12.68 8.58 2.91
C ILE A 180 12.60 9.18 1.50
N PRO A 181 13.65 9.05 0.67
CA PRO A 181 13.60 9.59 -0.68
C PRO A 181 12.37 9.09 -1.44
N GLU A 182 11.56 10.03 -1.93
CA GLU A 182 10.38 9.70 -2.73
C GLU A 182 10.81 9.08 -4.07
N LYS A 183 10.00 8.14 -4.57
CA LYS A 183 10.16 7.64 -5.93
C LYS A 183 9.55 8.65 -6.88
N SER A 184 10.36 9.18 -7.78
CA SER A 184 9.91 10.02 -8.89
C SER A 184 10.47 9.42 -10.17
N ILE A 185 9.76 8.42 -10.71
CA ILE A 185 10.21 7.71 -11.90
C ILE A 185 10.11 8.65 -13.10
N THR A 186 11.26 8.94 -13.70
CA THR A 186 11.37 9.84 -14.87
C THR A 186 11.81 9.10 -16.14
N SER A 187 12.20 7.84 -16.00
CA SER A 187 12.80 7.03 -17.06
C SER A 187 12.37 5.57 -16.95
N VAL A 188 11.92 4.99 -18.05
CA VAL A 188 11.51 3.59 -18.15
C VAL A 188 12.33 2.91 -19.23
N TRP A 189 13.11 1.90 -18.85
CA TRP A 189 14.04 1.17 -19.72
C TRP A 189 13.49 -0.20 -20.09
N VAL A 190 13.85 -0.73 -21.25
CA VAL A 190 13.71 -2.17 -21.52
C VAL A 190 14.89 -2.88 -20.86
N PHE A 191 14.64 -3.75 -19.86
CA PHE A 191 15.70 -4.31 -19.01
C PHE A 191 16.77 -5.02 -19.84
N ARG A 192 16.37 -5.84 -20.82
CA ARG A 192 17.31 -6.56 -21.71
C ARG A 192 18.26 -5.61 -22.44
N ASN A 193 17.76 -4.48 -22.93
CA ASN A 193 18.58 -3.48 -23.61
C ASN A 193 19.45 -2.68 -22.64
N LEU A 194 18.92 -2.35 -21.45
CA LEU A 194 19.70 -1.72 -20.37
C LEU A 194 20.86 -2.61 -19.90
N ALA A 195 20.66 -3.93 -19.86
CA ALA A 195 21.65 -4.91 -19.44
C ALA A 195 22.61 -5.36 -20.57
N ALA A 196 22.42 -4.90 -21.81
CA ALA A 196 23.21 -5.36 -22.95
C ALA A 196 24.72 -5.16 -22.72
N GLY A 197 25.51 -6.20 -22.95
CA GLY A 197 26.96 -6.18 -22.74
C GLY A 197 27.42 -6.33 -21.28
N ILE A 198 26.51 -6.56 -20.32
CA ILE A 198 26.88 -7.09 -19.00
C ILE A 198 27.13 -8.60 -19.17
N GLU A 199 28.29 -9.08 -18.74
CA GLU A 199 28.61 -10.51 -18.77
C GLU A 199 27.70 -11.26 -17.77
N PRO A 200 26.90 -12.25 -18.20
CA PRO A 200 26.01 -12.97 -17.31
C PRO A 200 26.77 -13.81 -16.27
N TYR A 201 26.26 -13.82 -15.05
CA TYR A 201 26.68 -14.74 -14.00
C TYR A 201 25.84 -16.01 -14.07
N LYS A 202 26.48 -17.18 -14.15
CA LYS A 202 25.80 -18.48 -14.10
C LYS A 202 25.41 -18.81 -12.66
N TYR A 203 24.11 -18.84 -12.37
CA TYR A 203 23.58 -19.14 -11.05
C TYR A 203 22.81 -20.46 -11.03
N GLU A 204 22.98 -21.26 -9.97
CA GLU A 204 22.26 -22.51 -9.80
C GLU A 204 20.91 -22.30 -9.09
N TYR A 205 19.81 -22.52 -9.80
CA TYR A 205 18.43 -22.36 -9.32
C TYR A 205 17.65 -23.66 -9.49
N TYR A 206 17.27 -24.30 -8.38
CA TYR A 206 16.61 -25.61 -8.35
C TYR A 206 17.26 -26.67 -9.27
N GLY A 207 18.60 -26.68 -9.32
CA GLY A 207 19.38 -27.64 -10.13
C GLY A 207 19.56 -27.24 -11.61
N SER A 208 18.94 -26.15 -12.08
CA SER A 208 19.29 -25.52 -13.36
C SER A 208 20.41 -24.52 -13.19
N LYS A 209 21.25 -24.32 -14.21
CA LYS A 209 22.26 -23.26 -14.25
C LYS A 209 21.88 -22.22 -15.30
N ASP A 210 21.31 -21.13 -14.83
CA ASP A 210 20.69 -20.10 -15.67
C ASP A 210 21.50 -18.80 -15.59
N ASP A 211 21.43 -17.99 -16.66
CA ASP A 211 22.02 -16.66 -16.70
C ASP A 211 21.32 -15.66 -15.78
N ALA A 212 22.14 -14.88 -15.08
CA ALA A 212 21.72 -13.82 -14.19
C ALA A 212 22.56 -12.56 -14.38
N ILE A 213 21.90 -11.40 -14.33
CA ILE A 213 22.52 -10.09 -14.50
C ILE A 213 22.73 -9.43 -13.14
N ASP A 214 23.95 -9.01 -12.87
CA ASP A 214 24.33 -8.26 -11.68
C ASP A 214 23.69 -6.87 -11.65
N LEU A 215 22.91 -6.59 -10.60
CA LEU A 215 22.22 -5.31 -10.48
C LEU A 215 23.16 -4.15 -10.15
N GLU A 216 24.36 -4.37 -9.60
CA GLU A 216 25.34 -3.29 -9.42
C GLU A 216 25.72 -2.67 -10.77
N GLN A 217 26.01 -3.54 -11.74
CA GLN A 217 26.38 -3.14 -13.10
C GLN A 217 25.22 -2.46 -13.82
N VAL A 218 23.98 -2.93 -13.62
CA VAL A 218 22.79 -2.23 -14.12
C VAL A 218 22.67 -0.83 -13.50
N PHE A 219 22.79 -0.69 -12.19
CA PHE A 219 22.66 0.60 -11.50
C PHE A 219 23.75 1.60 -11.91
N SER A 220 24.96 1.14 -12.22
CA SER A 220 26.05 1.99 -12.73
C SER A 220 25.73 2.69 -14.07
N ARG A 221 24.70 2.24 -14.78
CA ARG A 221 24.25 2.81 -16.08
C ARG A 221 23.14 3.84 -15.92
N LEU A 222 22.61 4.00 -14.71
CA LEU A 222 21.54 4.95 -14.39
C LEU A 222 22.14 6.28 -13.92
N ASP A 223 21.43 7.38 -14.20
CA ASP A 223 21.95 8.73 -13.91
C ASP A 223 21.92 9.05 -12.40
N ASN A 224 20.92 8.54 -11.68
CA ASN A 224 20.74 8.79 -10.26
C ASN A 224 20.17 7.56 -9.54
N VAL A 225 20.97 6.99 -8.63
CA VAL A 225 20.56 5.89 -7.77
C VAL A 225 20.84 6.28 -6.33
N ASP A 226 19.78 6.64 -5.60
CA ASP A 226 19.89 6.97 -4.18
C ASP A 226 19.97 5.68 -3.35
N SER A 227 21.10 5.47 -2.68
CA SER A 227 21.32 4.29 -1.84
C SER A 227 20.36 4.20 -0.64
N LYS A 228 19.71 5.30 -0.28
CA LYS A 228 18.72 5.40 0.80
C LYS A 228 17.29 5.12 0.33
N ALA A 229 17.05 5.02 -0.99
CA ALA A 229 15.75 4.73 -1.54
C ALA A 229 15.46 3.22 -1.63
N PHE A 230 14.20 2.88 -1.92
CA PHE A 230 13.77 1.51 -2.15
C PHE A 230 13.97 1.06 -3.59
N PHE A 231 14.40 -0.17 -3.75
CA PHE A 231 14.30 -0.95 -4.98
C PHE A 231 12.96 -1.69 -4.96
N THR A 232 12.15 -1.52 -5.99
CA THR A 232 10.86 -2.19 -6.11
C THR A 232 10.95 -3.28 -7.15
N MET A 233 10.29 -4.40 -6.89
CA MET A 233 10.05 -5.48 -7.85
C MET A 233 8.54 -5.71 -7.90
N LYS A 234 7.96 -5.77 -9.10
CA LYS A 234 6.57 -6.20 -9.29
C LYS A 234 6.54 -7.43 -10.19
N SER A 235 5.89 -8.49 -9.74
CA SER A 235 5.64 -9.71 -10.48
C SER A 235 4.40 -9.58 -11.38
N ALA A 236 4.36 -10.38 -12.45
CA ALA A 236 3.21 -10.52 -13.32
C ALA A 236 1.94 -11.01 -12.60
N ASP A 237 2.06 -11.67 -11.45
CA ASP A 237 0.92 -12.05 -10.61
C ASP A 237 0.37 -10.90 -9.73
N GLY A 238 0.97 -9.70 -9.85
CA GLY A 238 0.61 -8.51 -9.07
C GLY A 238 1.35 -8.38 -7.75
N PHE A 239 2.16 -9.36 -7.32
CA PHE A 239 2.95 -9.27 -6.10
C PHE A 239 4.02 -8.17 -6.24
N LYS A 240 4.00 -7.22 -5.31
CA LYS A 240 4.96 -6.11 -5.25
C LYS A 240 5.79 -6.20 -3.98
N LYS A 241 7.11 -6.07 -4.12
CA LYS A 241 8.06 -6.10 -3.00
C LYS A 241 9.02 -4.93 -3.09
N ASN A 242 9.26 -4.29 -1.95
CA ASN A 242 10.32 -3.30 -1.79
C ASN A 242 11.50 -3.93 -1.05
N GLU A 243 12.70 -3.63 -1.53
CA GLU A 243 13.99 -3.97 -0.94
C GLU A 243 14.81 -2.69 -0.84
N VAL A 244 15.86 -2.69 -0.01
CA VAL A 244 16.72 -1.50 0.09
C VAL A 244 17.74 -1.54 -1.04
N ILE A 245 17.90 -0.43 -1.77
CA ILE A 245 18.84 -0.32 -2.89
C ILE A 245 20.27 -0.73 -2.50
N ASN A 246 20.76 -0.38 -1.31
CA ASN A 246 22.12 -0.76 -0.90
C ASN A 246 22.32 -2.29 -0.80
N MET A 247 21.30 -3.02 -0.33
CA MET A 247 21.34 -4.49 -0.32
C MET A 247 21.28 -5.06 -1.73
N VAL A 248 20.41 -4.50 -2.56
CA VAL A 248 20.23 -4.96 -3.93
C VAL A 248 21.51 -4.74 -4.73
N LYS A 249 22.10 -3.55 -4.64
CA LYS A 249 23.34 -3.18 -5.31
C LYS A 249 24.47 -4.15 -4.98
N SER A 250 24.61 -4.58 -3.73
CA SER A 250 25.78 -5.37 -3.32
C SER A 250 25.61 -6.89 -3.44
N ARG A 251 24.38 -7.39 -3.60
CA ARG A 251 24.09 -8.82 -3.39
C ARG A 251 23.13 -9.46 -4.39
N TYR A 252 22.43 -8.68 -5.21
CA TYR A 252 21.33 -9.19 -6.03
C TYR A 252 21.69 -9.28 -7.50
N TYR A 253 21.17 -10.34 -8.12
CA TYR A 253 21.14 -10.52 -9.56
C TYR A 253 19.68 -10.67 -10.01
N ILE A 254 19.39 -10.39 -11.27
CA ILE A 254 18.16 -10.81 -11.92
C ILE A 254 18.48 -11.98 -12.85
N LYS A 255 17.96 -13.16 -12.50
CA LYS A 255 17.89 -14.32 -13.39
C LYS A 255 17.01 -13.98 -14.58
N ILE A 256 17.47 -14.18 -15.81
CA ILE A 256 16.78 -13.73 -17.03
C ILE A 256 16.33 -14.87 -17.96
N GLU A 257 16.68 -16.12 -17.65
CA GLU A 257 16.27 -17.30 -18.42
C GLU A 257 15.89 -18.46 -17.51
N GLY A 258 15.27 -19.50 -18.06
CA GLY A 258 14.84 -20.69 -17.31
C GLY A 258 13.54 -20.50 -16.53
N ALA A 259 13.20 -21.48 -15.69
CA ALA A 259 11.96 -21.46 -14.91
C ALA A 259 11.86 -20.22 -14.00
N ASP A 260 10.66 -19.67 -13.86
CA ASP A 260 10.33 -18.51 -13.02
C ASP A 260 10.99 -17.18 -13.44
N ALA A 261 11.84 -17.16 -14.46
CA ALA A 261 12.48 -15.94 -14.90
C ALA A 261 11.45 -14.92 -15.48
N PRO A 262 11.65 -13.61 -15.24
CA PRO A 262 12.75 -13.02 -14.49
C PRO A 262 12.55 -13.14 -12.97
N THR A 263 13.63 -13.39 -12.24
CA THR A 263 13.59 -13.63 -10.78
C THR A 263 14.78 -12.98 -10.08
N ASN A 264 14.57 -12.34 -8.93
CA ASN A 264 15.69 -11.84 -8.13
C ASN A 264 16.39 -13.00 -7.42
N ILE A 265 17.71 -13.09 -7.52
CA ILE A 265 18.50 -14.14 -6.88
C ILE A 265 19.70 -13.54 -6.16
N SER A 266 20.22 -14.28 -5.19
CA SER A 266 21.44 -13.95 -4.48
C SER A 266 22.02 -15.23 -3.89
N PRO A 267 23.35 -15.37 -3.78
CA PRO A 267 23.95 -16.46 -3.00
C PRO A 267 23.45 -16.54 -1.55
N TYR A 268 22.91 -15.44 -1.03
CA TYR A 268 22.46 -15.30 0.36
C TYR A 268 20.94 -15.37 0.54
N ILE A 269 20.16 -15.44 -0.56
CA ILE A 269 18.71 -15.60 -0.49
C ILE A 269 18.37 -17.08 -0.54
N LYS A 270 17.53 -17.55 0.40
CA LYS A 270 17.00 -18.92 0.35
C LYS A 270 16.05 -19.07 -0.82
N LEU A 271 16.18 -20.18 -1.56
CA LEU A 271 15.23 -20.56 -2.60
C LEU A 271 13.79 -20.53 -2.06
N GLY A 272 12.88 -19.93 -2.83
CA GLY A 272 11.48 -19.73 -2.44
C GLY A 272 11.18 -18.39 -1.75
N MET A 273 12.20 -17.55 -1.51
CA MET A 273 12.02 -16.16 -1.05
C MET A 273 12.18 -15.12 -2.18
N ASN A 274 12.20 -15.60 -3.42
CA ASN A 274 12.41 -14.81 -4.61
C ASN A 274 11.07 -14.29 -5.15
N VAL A 275 11.06 -13.07 -5.69
CA VAL A 275 9.99 -12.58 -6.55
C VAL A 275 10.20 -13.22 -7.92
N GLN A 276 9.25 -14.05 -8.32
CA GLN A 276 9.25 -14.77 -9.58
C GLN A 276 8.45 -14.01 -10.63
N ASN A 277 8.68 -14.29 -11.92
CA ASN A 277 7.96 -13.68 -13.05
C ASN A 277 7.91 -12.15 -12.98
N ILE A 278 9.04 -11.52 -12.64
CA ILE A 278 9.13 -10.05 -12.47
C ILE A 278 8.74 -9.36 -13.78
N ALA A 279 7.73 -8.50 -13.72
CA ALA A 279 7.27 -7.67 -14.82
C ALA A 279 8.06 -6.37 -14.94
N TRP A 280 8.44 -5.77 -13.80
CA TRP A 280 9.34 -4.63 -13.78
C TRP A 280 10.03 -4.45 -12.44
N VAL A 281 11.13 -3.70 -12.46
CA VAL A 281 11.86 -3.24 -11.28
C VAL A 281 12.05 -1.73 -11.30
N SER A 282 12.19 -1.07 -10.15
CA SER A 282 12.49 0.37 -10.13
C SER A 282 13.38 0.81 -8.97
N THR A 283 14.17 1.86 -9.21
CA THR A 283 14.95 2.61 -8.22
C THR A 283 14.14 3.83 -7.73
N ASN A 284 14.81 4.91 -7.32
CA ASN A 284 14.18 6.20 -7.03
C ASN A 284 13.77 7.00 -8.28
N ALA A 285 14.44 6.80 -9.42
CA ALA A 285 14.24 7.66 -10.61
C ALA A 285 14.05 6.89 -11.92
N ASP A 286 14.40 5.60 -11.95
CA ASP A 286 14.34 4.77 -13.13
C ASP A 286 13.56 3.47 -12.86
N ALA A 287 12.77 3.04 -13.84
CA ALA A 287 12.19 1.71 -13.90
C ALA A 287 12.77 0.92 -15.07
N ALA A 288 12.81 -0.40 -14.96
CA ALA A 288 13.19 -1.29 -16.04
C ALA A 288 12.15 -2.41 -16.18
N ILE A 289 11.62 -2.57 -17.39
CA ILE A 289 10.51 -3.47 -17.69
C ILE A 289 10.97 -4.75 -18.39
N PHE A 290 10.17 -5.80 -18.21
CA PHE A 290 10.20 -7.07 -18.94
C PHE A 290 8.91 -7.16 -19.75
N PRO A 291 8.89 -6.68 -21.00
CA PRO A 291 7.68 -6.53 -21.80
C PRO A 291 6.86 -7.82 -21.93
N GLU A 292 7.54 -8.96 -22.05
CA GLU A 292 6.94 -10.28 -22.11
C GLU A 292 6.12 -10.64 -20.86
N LYS A 293 6.54 -10.17 -19.68
CA LYS A 293 5.86 -10.39 -18.41
C LYS A 293 4.75 -9.40 -18.14
N MET A 294 4.89 -8.16 -18.61
CA MET A 294 3.80 -7.18 -18.55
C MET A 294 2.59 -7.64 -19.38
N LEU A 295 2.83 -8.25 -20.54
CA LEU A 295 1.77 -8.79 -21.41
C LEU A 295 0.96 -9.94 -20.79
N GLU A 296 1.44 -10.57 -19.72
CA GLU A 296 0.70 -11.67 -19.07
C GLU A 296 -0.54 -11.17 -18.30
N TYR A 297 -0.58 -9.89 -17.90
CA TYR A 297 -1.67 -9.34 -17.09
C TYR A 297 -2.20 -7.97 -17.56
N MET A 298 -1.50 -7.27 -18.45
CA MET A 298 -1.94 -5.97 -18.96
C MET A 298 -2.79 -6.10 -20.23
N ASP A 299 -3.69 -5.13 -20.41
CA ASP A 299 -4.51 -5.05 -21.62
C ASP A 299 -3.68 -4.70 -22.86
N VAL A 300 -4.05 -5.31 -23.98
CA VAL A 300 -3.34 -5.19 -25.26
C VAL A 300 -4.18 -4.40 -26.24
N SER A 301 -3.55 -3.41 -26.89
CA SER A 301 -4.08 -2.65 -28.02
C SER A 301 -3.46 -3.13 -29.33
N GLU A 302 -4.15 -2.84 -30.44
CA GLU A 302 -3.69 -3.19 -31.79
C GLU A 302 -3.54 -1.93 -32.63
N ILE A 303 -2.34 -1.72 -33.21
CA ILE A 303 -2.02 -0.61 -34.10
C ILE A 303 -1.27 -1.15 -35.31
N GLY A 304 -1.78 -0.88 -36.51
CA GLY A 304 -1.11 -1.30 -37.75
C GLY A 304 -0.93 -2.83 -37.90
N GLY A 305 -1.78 -3.63 -37.24
CA GLY A 305 -1.69 -5.09 -37.21
C GLY A 305 -0.71 -5.65 -36.17
N GLU A 306 -0.03 -4.80 -35.41
CA GLU A 306 0.85 -5.17 -34.30
C GLU A 306 0.09 -5.06 -32.98
N LYS A 307 0.38 -5.97 -32.05
CA LYS A 307 -0.26 -6.02 -30.72
C LYS A 307 0.73 -5.63 -29.64
N GLY A 308 0.32 -4.75 -28.74
CA GLY A 308 1.17 -4.26 -27.66
C GLY A 308 0.41 -3.51 -26.57
N ILE A 309 1.11 -3.18 -25.49
CA ILE A 309 0.56 -2.38 -24.38
C ILE A 309 0.72 -0.91 -24.75
N THR A 310 -0.27 -0.04 -24.49
CA THR A 310 -0.08 1.39 -24.78
C THR A 310 1.07 1.96 -23.95
N LEU A 311 1.83 2.91 -24.51
CA LEU A 311 2.95 3.51 -23.76
C LEU A 311 2.47 4.23 -22.50
N GLU A 312 1.26 4.79 -22.54
CA GLU A 312 0.60 5.40 -21.39
C GLU A 312 0.46 4.41 -20.23
N GLU A 313 -0.09 3.22 -20.48
CA GLU A 313 -0.26 2.18 -19.46
C GLU A 313 1.09 1.66 -18.95
N VAL A 314 2.09 1.52 -19.83
CA VAL A 314 3.46 1.16 -19.41
C VAL A 314 4.04 2.18 -18.42
N LEU A 315 3.85 3.47 -18.69
CA LEU A 315 4.35 4.56 -17.84
C LEU A 315 3.61 4.61 -16.49
N TYR A 316 2.28 4.47 -16.48
CA TYR A 316 1.51 4.44 -15.24
C TYR A 316 1.81 3.19 -14.39
N GLU A 317 1.90 2.02 -15.03
CA GLU A 317 2.23 0.76 -14.36
C GLU A 317 3.61 0.80 -13.68
N THR A 318 4.55 1.58 -14.25
CA THR A 318 5.89 1.80 -13.68
C THR A 318 5.98 3.06 -12.79
N GLU A 319 4.84 3.59 -12.35
CA GLU A 319 4.72 4.65 -11.35
C GLU A 319 5.22 6.03 -11.81
N VAL A 320 5.07 6.35 -13.09
CA VAL A 320 5.27 7.71 -13.62
C VAL A 320 4.00 8.54 -13.36
N GLU A 321 4.08 9.57 -12.51
CA GLU A 321 2.90 10.30 -12.03
C GLU A 321 2.28 11.26 -13.08
N SER A 322 3.11 11.93 -13.87
CA SER A 322 2.69 13.06 -14.71
C SER A 322 2.74 12.76 -16.21
N VAL A 323 2.16 11.65 -16.67
CA VAL A 323 2.27 11.22 -18.08
C VAL A 323 1.68 12.26 -19.03
N LYS A 324 0.38 12.58 -18.94
CA LYS A 324 -0.31 13.44 -19.92
C LYS A 324 0.23 14.86 -20.04
N SER A 325 0.71 15.44 -18.93
CA SER A 325 1.22 16.81 -18.86
C SER A 325 2.71 16.94 -19.24
N THR A 326 3.39 15.82 -19.49
CA THR A 326 4.82 15.79 -19.76
C THR A 326 5.10 15.45 -21.22
N SER A 327 6.23 15.90 -21.77
CA SER A 327 6.75 15.38 -23.04
C SER A 327 7.84 14.36 -22.77
N PHE A 328 7.99 13.37 -23.63
CA PHE A 328 8.95 12.27 -23.43
C PHE A 328 9.80 12.05 -24.65
N ASP A 329 11.06 11.73 -24.38
CA ASP A 329 12.03 11.23 -25.31
C ASP A 329 11.91 9.71 -25.42
N ILE A 330 11.54 9.22 -26.59
CA ILE A 330 11.56 7.79 -26.94
C ILE A 330 12.87 7.53 -27.67
N LEU A 331 13.75 6.75 -27.05
CA LEU A 331 15.09 6.48 -27.53
C LEU A 331 15.22 5.02 -27.94
N GLY A 332 15.62 4.76 -29.17
CA GLY A 332 15.98 3.43 -29.66
C GLY A 332 17.45 3.09 -29.42
N THR A 333 17.80 1.81 -29.54
CA THR A 333 19.16 1.32 -29.29
C THR A 333 20.18 1.75 -30.35
N ALA A 334 19.74 2.17 -31.55
CA ALA A 334 20.63 2.69 -32.58
C ALA A 334 20.86 4.22 -32.45
N GLY A 335 20.32 4.84 -31.41
CA GLY A 335 20.46 6.26 -31.11
C GLY A 335 19.38 7.14 -31.74
N GLU A 336 18.42 6.55 -32.45
CA GLU A 336 17.25 7.27 -32.94
C GLU A 336 16.39 7.75 -31.76
N LYS A 337 15.92 8.99 -31.85
CA LYS A 337 15.18 9.65 -30.78
C LYS A 337 14.05 10.48 -31.36
N ILE A 338 12.86 10.33 -30.79
CA ILE A 338 11.72 11.23 -31.01
C ILE A 338 11.28 11.82 -29.69
N THR A 339 10.75 13.04 -29.70
CA THR A 339 10.11 13.66 -28.54
C THR A 339 8.62 13.74 -28.81
N VAL A 340 7.82 13.17 -27.92
CA VAL A 340 6.37 13.04 -28.08
C VAL A 340 5.66 13.67 -26.88
N SER A 341 4.46 14.22 -27.11
CA SER A 341 3.61 14.70 -26.03
C SER A 341 3.05 13.52 -25.23
N GLY A 342 2.89 13.70 -23.93
CA GLY A 342 2.23 12.74 -23.04
C GLY A 342 0.83 12.36 -23.49
N LEU A 343 0.10 13.29 -24.13
CA LEU A 343 -1.22 13.02 -24.71
C LEU A 343 -1.18 11.97 -25.83
N ASP A 344 -0.08 11.92 -26.58
CA ASP A 344 0.07 10.94 -27.66
C ASP A 344 0.44 9.55 -27.14
N MET A 345 0.84 9.37 -25.86
CA MET A 345 1.28 8.07 -25.33
C MET A 345 0.23 6.96 -25.39
N SER A 346 -1.05 7.34 -25.38
CA SER A 346 -2.18 6.42 -25.58
C SER A 346 -2.28 5.91 -27.03
N ARG A 347 -1.60 6.57 -27.97
CA ARG A 347 -1.61 6.31 -29.42
C ARG A 347 -0.34 5.61 -29.93
N GLY A 348 0.55 5.22 -29.01
CA GLY A 348 1.69 4.36 -29.27
C GLY A 348 1.57 3.09 -28.46
N ILE A 349 2.00 1.95 -29.02
CA ILE A 349 2.06 0.66 -28.34
C ILE A 349 3.50 0.15 -28.22
N LEU A 350 3.83 -0.41 -27.06
CA LEU A 350 5.01 -1.20 -26.79
C LEU A 350 4.77 -2.63 -27.32
N VAL A 351 5.52 -3.01 -28.35
CA VAL A 351 5.40 -4.31 -29.01
C VAL A 351 6.55 -5.20 -28.57
N ASN A 352 6.24 -6.21 -27.75
CA ASN A 352 7.22 -7.22 -27.32
C ASN A 352 7.72 -8.04 -28.52
N ARG A 353 9.00 -8.41 -28.50
CA ARG A 353 9.65 -9.25 -29.50
C ARG A 353 10.05 -10.59 -28.90
N ALA A 354 10.14 -11.62 -29.73
CA ALA A 354 10.45 -12.98 -29.27
C ALA A 354 11.82 -13.11 -28.57
N ASP A 355 12.73 -12.17 -28.83
CA ASP A 355 14.05 -12.10 -28.20
C ASP A 355 14.05 -11.29 -26.89
N GLY A 356 12.89 -10.93 -26.33
CA GLY A 356 12.75 -10.16 -25.09
C GLY A 356 13.09 -8.67 -25.23
N THR A 357 13.34 -8.18 -26.45
CA THR A 357 13.37 -6.74 -26.74
C THR A 357 11.97 -6.21 -27.01
N ALA A 358 11.82 -4.90 -27.18
CA ALA A 358 10.54 -4.31 -27.56
C ALA A 358 10.72 -3.17 -28.55
N GLY A 359 9.72 -2.96 -29.41
CA GLY A 359 9.62 -1.78 -30.27
C GLY A 359 8.46 -0.88 -29.86
N VAL A 360 8.37 0.29 -30.48
CA VAL A 360 7.24 1.21 -30.39
C VAL A 360 6.60 1.36 -31.76
N VAL A 361 5.29 1.11 -31.83
CA VAL A 361 4.48 1.33 -33.02
C VAL A 361 3.45 2.40 -32.72
N TRP A 362 3.40 3.44 -33.56
CA TRP A 362 2.48 4.55 -33.43
C TRP A 362 1.30 4.42 -34.38
N ASP A 363 0.15 4.96 -33.96
CA ASP A 363 -0.96 5.25 -34.85
C ASP A 363 -0.47 6.13 -36.01
N PRO A 364 -0.65 5.73 -37.28
CA PRO A 364 -0.25 6.51 -38.44
C PRO A 364 -0.74 7.97 -38.42
N GLY A 365 -1.88 8.23 -37.80
CA GLY A 365 -2.45 9.58 -37.64
C GLY A 365 -1.72 10.48 -36.63
N THR A 366 -0.68 9.99 -35.93
CA THR A 366 0.18 10.81 -35.07
C THR A 366 1.30 11.49 -35.84
N GLY A 367 1.73 10.89 -36.96
CA GLY A 367 2.92 11.30 -37.70
C GLY A 367 4.26 10.96 -37.01
N HIS A 368 4.25 10.28 -35.86
CA HIS A 368 5.45 9.87 -35.15
C HIS A 368 6.12 8.66 -35.82
N GLN A 369 7.46 8.62 -35.79
CA GLN A 369 8.22 7.51 -36.33
C GLN A 369 8.23 6.32 -35.36
N ASN A 370 8.02 5.11 -35.88
CA ASN A 370 8.18 3.88 -35.10
C ASN A 370 9.63 3.66 -34.66
N ILE A 371 9.80 3.05 -33.48
CA ILE A 371 11.10 2.67 -32.93
C ILE A 371 11.19 1.15 -32.98
N ASN A 372 12.15 0.60 -33.71
CA ASN A 372 12.21 -0.85 -33.91
C ASN A 372 12.73 -1.60 -32.68
N ASN A 373 13.67 -1.00 -31.95
CA ASN A 373 14.23 -1.55 -30.72
C ASN A 373 14.39 -0.44 -29.68
N LEU A 374 13.45 -0.37 -28.75
CA LEU A 374 13.34 0.65 -27.71
C LEU A 374 14.40 0.42 -26.63
N LEU A 375 15.24 1.42 -26.39
CA LEU A 375 16.13 1.44 -25.24
C LEU A 375 15.39 1.98 -24.01
N ARG A 376 14.76 3.15 -24.15
CA ARG A 376 14.19 3.89 -23.01
C ARG A 376 13.14 4.91 -23.43
N ILE A 377 12.16 5.12 -22.56
CA ILE A 377 11.23 6.25 -22.54
C ILE A 377 11.64 7.16 -21.37
N ARG A 378 11.92 8.45 -21.62
CA ARG A 378 12.38 9.38 -20.57
C ARG A 378 11.63 10.69 -20.65
N MET A 379 11.25 11.28 -19.51
CA MET A 379 10.71 12.64 -19.47
C MET A 379 11.70 13.62 -20.11
N ALA A 380 11.24 14.38 -21.10
CA ALA A 380 12.05 15.38 -21.78
C ALA A 380 12.35 16.53 -20.83
N LYS A 381 13.60 17.03 -20.83
CA LYS A 381 13.96 18.21 -20.05
C LYS A 381 13.20 19.42 -20.59
N VAL A 382 12.48 20.12 -19.70
CA VAL A 382 11.88 21.42 -20.03
C VAL A 382 13.02 22.40 -20.33
N THR A 383 13.23 22.72 -21.61
CA THR A 383 14.06 23.88 -21.96
C THR A 383 13.23 25.12 -21.65
N PRO A 384 13.68 26.06 -20.81
CA PRO A 384 12.94 27.28 -20.55
C PRO A 384 12.80 28.04 -21.88
N SER A 385 11.60 28.09 -22.45
CA SER A 385 11.30 29.02 -23.54
C SER A 385 11.34 30.44 -22.98
N ALA A 386 12.11 31.31 -23.63
CA ALA A 386 12.29 32.71 -23.27
C ALA A 386 10.94 33.42 -23.01
N PRO A 387 10.90 34.41 -22.09
CA PRO A 387 9.66 35.10 -21.75
C PRO A 387 9.21 35.95 -22.94
N GLY A 388 8.25 35.41 -23.69
CA GLY A 388 7.43 36.16 -24.63
C GLY A 388 6.57 37.14 -23.85
N SER A 389 6.77 38.42 -24.11
CA SER A 389 6.02 39.54 -23.57
C SER A 389 4.51 39.29 -23.60
N ASP A 390 3.86 39.37 -22.44
CA ASP A 390 2.52 39.92 -22.44
C ASP A 390 2.22 40.76 -21.21
N LYS A 391 1.46 41.81 -21.49
CA LYS A 391 1.37 43.04 -20.74
C LYS A 391 0.54 42.90 -19.48
N THR A 392 0.96 43.66 -18.47
CA THR A 392 0.18 44.12 -17.32
C THR A 392 -1.24 44.53 -17.71
N GLY A 393 -2.23 44.00 -17.01
CA GLY A 393 -3.63 44.45 -17.00
C GLY A 393 -4.22 44.29 -15.60
N GLU A 394 -4.80 45.37 -15.10
CA GLU A 394 -5.20 45.63 -13.72
C GLU A 394 -6.29 44.70 -13.15
N ALA A 395 -6.29 44.63 -11.81
CA ALA A 395 -7.35 44.08 -10.99
C ALA A 395 -8.69 44.83 -11.22
N GLY A 396 -9.73 44.06 -11.55
CA GLY A 396 -11.11 44.53 -11.61
C GLY A 396 -12.05 43.45 -11.09
N ASP A 397 -12.60 43.71 -9.91
CA ASP A 397 -13.74 43.00 -9.33
C ASP A 397 -14.97 43.11 -10.26
N LYS A 398 -15.34 42.00 -10.91
CA LYS A 398 -16.71 41.70 -11.39
C LYS A 398 -16.89 40.19 -11.48
N THR A 399 -17.89 39.67 -10.77
CA THR A 399 -18.53 38.38 -10.99
C THR A 399 -18.76 38.10 -12.50
N VAL A 400 -18.05 37.11 -13.05
CA VAL A 400 -18.25 36.63 -14.44
C VAL A 400 -19.05 35.32 -14.39
N PRO A 401 -20.07 35.12 -15.26
CA PRO A 401 -20.75 33.84 -15.37
C PRO A 401 -19.81 32.78 -15.97
N GLN A 402 -19.67 31.61 -15.32
CA GLN A 402 -18.93 30.46 -15.84
C GLN A 402 -19.46 30.04 -17.22
N SER A 403 -18.69 30.30 -18.28
CA SER A 403 -18.96 29.78 -19.61
C SER A 403 -18.38 28.37 -19.73
N TRP A 404 -19.18 27.37 -19.36
CA TRP A 404 -18.89 25.97 -19.66
C TRP A 404 -18.81 25.77 -21.18
N THR A 405 -17.79 25.09 -21.69
CA THR A 405 -17.62 24.87 -23.13
C THR A 405 -18.72 23.97 -23.70
N ASP A 406 -19.14 24.23 -24.94
CA ASP A 406 -20.13 23.42 -25.67
C ASP A 406 -19.55 22.08 -26.20
N GLY A 407 -18.29 21.78 -25.88
CA GLY A 407 -17.57 20.60 -26.33
C GLY A 407 -16.25 20.38 -25.55
N PRO A 408 -15.61 19.22 -25.69
CA PRO A 408 -14.33 18.95 -25.06
C PRO A 408 -13.24 19.86 -25.62
N ALA A 409 -12.48 20.49 -24.72
CA ALA A 409 -11.28 21.25 -25.01
C ALA A 409 -10.02 20.41 -24.69
N ALA A 410 -8.84 20.88 -25.11
CA ALA A 410 -7.58 20.17 -24.91
C ALA A 410 -7.24 19.90 -23.44
N ASP A 411 -7.74 20.73 -22.52
CA ASP A 411 -7.55 20.65 -21.07
C ASP A 411 -8.74 19.99 -20.34
N THR A 412 -9.70 19.42 -21.08
CA THR A 412 -10.83 18.70 -20.48
C THR A 412 -10.34 17.43 -19.80
N ILE A 413 -10.57 17.33 -18.50
CA ILE A 413 -10.22 16.15 -17.68
C ILE A 413 -11.44 15.36 -17.22
N LEU A 414 -12.63 15.98 -17.25
CA LEU A 414 -13.87 15.36 -16.80
C LEU A 414 -15.00 15.66 -17.79
N THR A 415 -15.70 14.61 -18.22
CA THR A 415 -16.96 14.71 -18.96
C THR A 415 -18.14 14.21 -18.14
N ILE A 416 -19.16 15.04 -17.94
CA ILE A 416 -20.42 14.65 -17.31
C ILE A 416 -21.51 14.62 -18.38
N SER A 417 -22.12 13.46 -18.61
CA SER A 417 -23.05 13.23 -19.73
C SER A 417 -24.22 12.31 -19.34
N GLY A 418 -25.15 12.09 -20.26
CA GLY A 418 -26.22 11.09 -20.15
C GLY A 418 -27.63 11.66 -20.14
N ASP A 419 -28.64 10.79 -20.27
CA ASP A 419 -30.05 11.17 -20.39
C ASP A 419 -30.65 11.67 -19.06
N GLY A 420 -29.99 11.42 -17.93
CA GLY A 420 -30.40 11.84 -16.59
C GLY A 420 -30.03 13.29 -16.22
N ILE A 421 -29.33 14.03 -17.08
CA ILE A 421 -28.99 15.45 -16.90
C ILE A 421 -29.54 16.28 -18.08
N SER A 422 -29.65 17.60 -17.93
CA SER A 422 -30.11 18.49 -19.00
C SER A 422 -28.97 19.08 -19.84
N LYS A 423 -27.75 19.13 -19.30
CA LYS A 423 -26.58 19.71 -19.95
C LYS A 423 -25.36 18.82 -19.76
N THR A 424 -24.75 18.38 -20.86
CA THR A 424 -23.41 17.77 -20.84
C THR A 424 -22.38 18.82 -20.42
N MET A 425 -21.47 18.46 -19.54
CA MET A 425 -20.39 19.34 -19.08
C MET A 425 -19.03 18.74 -19.46
N TYR A 426 -18.15 19.60 -19.97
CA TYR A 426 -16.73 19.31 -20.21
C TYR A 426 -15.94 20.25 -19.30
N LEU A 427 -15.08 19.67 -18.47
CA LEU A 427 -14.50 20.38 -17.32
C LEU A 427 -13.00 20.16 -17.27
N SER A 428 -12.26 21.26 -17.16
CA SER A 428 -10.85 21.27 -16.78
C SER A 428 -10.67 21.21 -15.26
N LEU A 429 -9.43 20.99 -14.79
CA LEU A 429 -9.12 21.14 -13.36
C LEU A 429 -9.36 22.57 -12.87
N ALA A 430 -9.06 23.56 -13.71
CA ALA A 430 -9.24 24.97 -13.38
C ALA A 430 -10.73 25.30 -13.17
N ASP A 431 -11.61 24.73 -14.00
CA ASP A 431 -13.06 24.86 -13.83
C ASP A 431 -13.53 24.33 -12.48
N LEU A 432 -13.07 23.13 -12.10
CA LEU A 432 -13.40 22.50 -10.82
C LEU A 432 -12.88 23.32 -9.63
N LYS A 433 -11.61 23.76 -9.67
CA LYS A 433 -11.02 24.61 -8.61
C LYS A 433 -11.68 26.00 -8.54
N GLY A 434 -12.19 26.51 -9.67
CA GLY A 434 -12.92 27.77 -9.76
C GLY A 434 -14.33 27.72 -9.15
N MET A 435 -14.91 26.54 -8.93
CA MET A 435 -16.22 26.37 -8.29
C MET A 435 -16.16 26.56 -6.77
N GLN A 436 -15.84 27.77 -6.30
CA GLN A 436 -15.71 28.06 -4.87
C GLN A 436 -16.96 27.71 -4.05
N ALA A 437 -18.16 27.88 -4.61
CA ALA A 437 -19.41 27.53 -3.94
C ALA A 437 -19.59 26.00 -3.73
N ALA A 438 -18.87 25.18 -4.49
CA ALA A 438 -18.90 23.72 -4.38
C ALA A 438 -17.71 23.17 -3.58
N TYR A 439 -16.71 24.01 -3.25
CA TYR A 439 -15.51 23.60 -2.58
C TYR A 439 -15.80 23.03 -1.19
N THR A 440 -15.16 21.91 -0.86
CA THR A 440 -15.25 21.28 0.45
C THR A 440 -13.99 20.48 0.76
N GLU A 441 -13.66 20.40 2.05
CA GLU A 441 -12.63 19.53 2.60
C GLU A 441 -13.30 18.63 3.63
N GLN A 442 -13.11 17.32 3.53
CA GLN A 442 -13.80 16.37 4.40
C GLN A 442 -12.89 15.20 4.80
N ARG A 443 -13.13 14.67 5.99
CA ARG A 443 -12.62 13.37 6.45
C ARG A 443 -13.66 12.30 6.15
N PHE A 444 -13.20 11.16 5.67
CA PHE A 444 -14.00 9.98 5.36
C PHE A 444 -13.50 8.79 6.17
N SER A 445 -14.41 7.91 6.55
CA SER A 445 -14.11 6.57 7.00
C SER A 445 -14.26 5.63 5.81
N THR A 446 -13.37 4.65 5.67
CA THR A 446 -13.33 3.76 4.51
C THR A 446 -13.18 2.30 4.91
N VAL A 447 -13.84 1.43 4.15
CA VAL A 447 -13.70 -0.02 4.27
C VAL A 447 -13.49 -0.62 2.89
N ASN A 448 -12.49 -1.48 2.76
CA ASN A 448 -12.18 -2.18 1.51
C ASN A 448 -12.67 -3.64 1.51
N ASN A 449 -12.43 -4.33 0.39
CA ASN A 449 -12.78 -5.74 0.22
C ASN A 449 -11.91 -6.71 1.06
N TYR A 450 -10.79 -6.26 1.63
CA TYR A 450 -9.95 -6.95 2.62
C TYR A 450 -10.38 -6.58 4.07
N PRO A 451 -11.69 -6.39 4.30
CA PRO A 451 -12.34 -5.65 5.40
C PRO A 451 -11.52 -4.60 6.17
N THR A 452 -10.55 -3.95 5.54
CA THR A 452 -9.61 -3.06 6.21
C THR A 452 -10.30 -1.73 6.45
N ARG A 453 -10.32 -1.31 7.71
CA ARG A 453 -10.89 -0.04 8.14
C ARG A 453 -9.81 1.03 8.13
N LYS A 454 -10.04 2.10 7.38
CA LYS A 454 -9.11 3.23 7.27
C LYS A 454 -9.85 4.56 7.37
N PHE A 455 -9.06 5.63 7.44
CA PHE A 455 -9.53 6.99 7.25
C PHE A 455 -8.89 7.59 6.02
N ALA A 456 -9.59 8.53 5.40
CA ALA A 456 -9.09 9.34 4.31
C ALA A 456 -9.48 10.79 4.50
N VAL A 457 -8.68 11.70 3.94
CA VAL A 457 -9.00 13.11 3.81
C VAL A 457 -8.98 13.51 2.35
N ALA A 458 -9.87 14.42 1.97
CA ALA A 458 -9.95 14.88 0.60
C ALA A 458 -10.37 16.35 0.51
N LYS A 459 -9.89 17.01 -0.54
CA LYS A 459 -10.28 18.37 -0.94
C LYS A 459 -10.75 18.35 -2.38
N GLY A 460 -11.87 19.00 -2.65
CA GLY A 460 -12.51 18.89 -3.95
C GLY A 460 -13.82 19.65 -4.06
N VAL A 461 -14.59 19.30 -5.10
CA VAL A 461 -15.96 19.78 -5.28
C VAL A 461 -16.97 18.78 -4.75
N ASN A 462 -18.03 19.29 -4.14
CA ASN A 462 -19.23 18.52 -3.81
C ASN A 462 -19.88 18.01 -5.11
N LEU A 463 -19.86 16.70 -5.32
CA LEU A 463 -20.37 16.09 -6.55
C LEU A 463 -21.89 16.26 -6.70
N ALA A 464 -22.64 16.33 -5.59
CA ALA A 464 -24.08 16.60 -5.66
C ALA A 464 -24.36 18.00 -6.26
N TYR A 465 -23.56 19.00 -5.87
CA TYR A 465 -23.65 20.35 -6.43
C TYR A 465 -23.27 20.34 -7.92
N LEU A 466 -22.19 19.65 -8.28
CA LEU A 466 -21.74 19.55 -9.66
C LEU A 466 -22.80 18.93 -10.59
N LEU A 467 -23.45 17.85 -10.15
CA LEU A 467 -24.56 17.24 -10.90
C LEU A 467 -25.78 18.17 -10.99
N GLN A 468 -26.04 18.99 -9.96
CA GLN A 468 -27.07 20.02 -10.03
C GLN A 468 -26.76 21.08 -11.09
N GLN A 469 -25.50 21.49 -11.24
CA GLN A 469 -25.08 22.42 -12.31
C GLN A 469 -25.25 21.80 -13.71
N ALA A 470 -25.08 20.49 -13.84
CA ALA A 470 -25.40 19.75 -15.06
C ALA A 470 -26.92 19.63 -15.33
N GLY A 471 -27.75 20.09 -14.38
CA GLY A 471 -29.20 19.98 -14.42
C GLY A 471 -29.70 18.54 -14.22
N LEU A 472 -29.22 17.89 -13.16
CA LEU A 472 -29.68 16.57 -12.73
C LEU A 472 -31.21 16.50 -12.67
N LYS A 473 -31.80 15.65 -13.51
CA LYS A 473 -33.25 15.45 -13.59
C LYS A 473 -33.75 14.66 -12.38
N SER A 474 -35.02 14.88 -12.02
CA SER A 474 -35.70 14.09 -10.98
C SER A 474 -35.82 12.61 -11.35
N GLY A 475 -35.89 12.28 -12.65
CA GLY A 475 -35.98 10.92 -13.17
C GLY A 475 -34.64 10.17 -13.29
N ALA A 476 -33.50 10.77 -12.95
CA ALA A 476 -32.22 10.07 -12.96
C ALA A 476 -32.18 8.98 -11.87
N LYS A 477 -31.75 7.77 -12.23
CA LYS A 477 -31.77 6.58 -11.38
C LYS A 477 -30.41 5.95 -11.16
N SER A 478 -29.50 6.05 -12.13
CA SER A 478 -28.16 5.47 -12.05
C SER A 478 -27.09 6.49 -12.43
N ILE A 479 -25.93 6.38 -11.78
CA ILE A 479 -24.71 7.11 -12.08
C ILE A 479 -23.59 6.09 -12.27
N GLN A 480 -22.94 6.15 -13.43
CA GLN A 480 -21.70 5.43 -13.69
C GLN A 480 -20.54 6.42 -13.62
N VAL A 481 -19.52 6.07 -12.83
CA VAL A 481 -18.26 6.80 -12.74
C VAL A 481 -17.19 5.95 -13.38
N GLU A 482 -16.51 6.52 -14.37
CA GLU A 482 -15.54 5.86 -15.22
C GLU A 482 -14.20 6.56 -15.09
N ALA A 483 -13.17 5.77 -14.83
CA ALA A 483 -11.78 6.20 -14.79
C ALA A 483 -11.19 6.24 -16.20
N SER A 484 -10.07 6.92 -16.39
CA SER A 484 -9.36 6.94 -17.68
C SER A 484 -8.78 5.58 -18.07
N ASP A 485 -8.53 4.69 -17.12
CA ASP A 485 -8.07 3.30 -17.33
C ASP A 485 -9.21 2.33 -17.73
N GLY A 486 -10.45 2.83 -17.86
CA GLY A 486 -11.62 2.03 -18.20
C GLY A 486 -12.31 1.36 -17.00
N TYR A 487 -11.81 1.50 -15.77
CA TYR A 487 -12.50 1.05 -14.57
C TYR A 487 -13.85 1.77 -14.40
N LYS A 488 -14.90 1.03 -14.03
CA LYS A 488 -16.25 1.57 -13.87
C LYS A 488 -16.85 1.18 -12.54
N ALA A 489 -17.29 2.19 -11.79
CA ALA A 489 -18.20 2.00 -10.67
C ALA A 489 -19.61 2.43 -11.08
N SER A 490 -20.61 1.65 -10.67
CA SER A 490 -22.02 2.01 -10.86
C SER A 490 -22.65 2.25 -9.49
N LEU A 491 -23.45 3.31 -9.38
CA LEU A 491 -24.22 3.66 -8.19
C LEU A 491 -25.65 3.99 -8.58
N THR A 492 -26.62 3.70 -7.72
CA THR A 492 -27.94 4.33 -7.84
C THR A 492 -27.87 5.80 -7.41
N ARG A 493 -28.89 6.59 -7.79
CA ARG A 493 -29.04 7.98 -7.33
C ARG A 493 -28.98 8.07 -5.80
N GLU A 494 -29.71 7.20 -5.12
CA GLU A 494 -29.80 7.17 -3.66
C GLU A 494 -28.48 6.74 -3.03
N GLN A 495 -27.75 5.82 -3.66
CA GLN A 495 -26.43 5.41 -3.17
C GLN A 495 -25.44 6.57 -3.21
N LEU A 496 -25.44 7.39 -4.26
CA LEU A 496 -24.51 8.52 -4.37
C LEU A 496 -24.97 9.74 -3.56
N LEU A 497 -26.24 10.10 -3.65
CA LEU A 497 -26.78 11.38 -3.16
C LEU A 497 -27.55 11.27 -1.82
N GLY A 498 -27.77 10.04 -1.34
CA GLY A 498 -28.34 9.79 -0.02
C GLY A 498 -27.38 10.19 1.11
N LYS A 499 -27.87 10.11 2.34
CA LYS A 499 -27.03 10.40 3.51
C LYS A 499 -25.90 9.37 3.63
N ARG A 500 -24.69 9.87 3.80
CA ARG A 500 -23.47 9.09 3.99
C ARG A 500 -22.68 9.71 5.13
N TYR A 501 -21.89 8.88 5.79
CA TYR A 501 -21.24 9.24 7.04
C TYR A 501 -19.76 8.91 7.03
N CYS A 502 -18.98 9.74 7.72
CA CYS A 502 -17.70 9.36 8.29
C CYS A 502 -17.97 8.88 9.72
N TYR A 503 -17.46 7.70 10.08
CA TYR A 503 -17.52 7.14 11.42
C TYR A 503 -16.19 7.37 12.15
N PRO A 504 -16.06 8.38 13.05
CA PRO A 504 -14.80 8.68 13.72
C PRO A 504 -14.28 7.52 14.59
N ASP A 505 -15.19 6.70 15.10
CA ASP A 505 -14.89 5.53 15.93
C ASP A 505 -14.87 4.22 15.11
N LEU A 506 -14.63 4.29 13.79
CA LEU A 506 -14.67 3.12 12.91
C LEU A 506 -13.74 1.98 13.39
N LEU A 507 -12.53 2.31 13.86
CA LEU A 507 -11.53 1.33 14.29
C LEU A 507 -11.96 0.56 15.54
N SER A 508 -12.72 1.18 16.45
CA SER A 508 -13.30 0.52 17.62
C SER A 508 -14.70 -0.06 17.34
N GLY A 509 -15.24 0.13 16.12
CA GLY A 509 -16.56 -0.36 15.72
C GLY A 509 -17.72 0.47 16.27
N GLY A 510 -17.49 1.75 16.61
CA GLY A 510 -18.52 2.64 17.13
C GLY A 510 -19.31 3.40 16.03
N THR A 511 -20.62 3.55 16.23
CA THR A 511 -21.50 4.34 15.35
C THR A 511 -21.99 5.67 15.96
N ALA A 512 -21.76 5.89 17.25
CA ALA A 512 -22.39 6.98 18.01
C ALA A 512 -21.97 8.39 17.55
N ALA A 513 -20.75 8.55 17.01
CA ALA A 513 -20.18 9.82 16.59
C ALA A 513 -20.24 10.08 15.07
N ALA A 514 -21.14 9.40 14.34
CA ALA A 514 -21.22 9.50 12.89
C ALA A 514 -21.44 10.96 12.40
N VAL A 515 -20.59 11.42 11.47
CA VAL A 515 -20.65 12.76 10.88
C VAL A 515 -21.08 12.64 9.43
N GLU A 516 -22.16 13.34 9.04
CA GLU A 516 -22.62 13.35 7.65
C GLU A 516 -21.55 13.98 6.73
N VAL A 517 -21.25 13.30 5.63
CA VAL A 517 -20.30 13.76 4.59
C VAL A 517 -20.96 13.74 3.22
N LYS A 518 -20.55 14.66 2.36
CA LYS A 518 -21.03 14.78 0.99
C LYS A 518 -20.14 13.99 0.02
N PRO A 519 -20.71 13.36 -1.03
CA PRO A 519 -19.91 12.77 -2.10
C PRO A 519 -19.06 13.86 -2.75
N MET A 520 -17.80 13.57 -2.98
CA MET A 520 -16.82 14.53 -3.47
C MET A 520 -16.15 14.01 -4.73
N LEU A 521 -15.90 14.91 -5.67
CA LEU A 521 -14.85 14.70 -6.67
C LEU A 521 -13.61 15.48 -6.23
N ALA A 522 -12.61 14.75 -5.76
CA ALA A 522 -11.41 15.26 -5.12
C ALA A 522 -10.28 15.41 -6.12
N TRP A 523 -9.60 16.56 -6.12
CA TRP A 523 -8.30 16.74 -6.78
C TRP A 523 -7.14 16.66 -5.78
N ALA A 524 -7.44 16.55 -4.49
CA ALA A 524 -6.44 16.22 -3.49
C ALA A 524 -6.96 15.17 -2.50
N PHE A 525 -6.14 14.17 -2.18
CA PHE A 525 -6.49 13.02 -1.37
C PHE A 525 -5.31 12.59 -0.48
N GLY A 526 -5.59 11.98 0.67
CA GLY A 526 -4.56 11.36 1.51
C GLY A 526 -5.16 10.37 2.51
N GLU A 527 -4.39 9.34 2.88
CA GLU A 527 -4.79 8.41 3.94
C GLU A 527 -4.52 9.02 5.33
N GLY A 528 -5.49 8.87 6.24
CA GLY A 528 -5.44 9.38 7.60
C GLY A 528 -6.60 10.32 7.93
N GLN A 529 -6.49 10.98 9.08
CA GLN A 529 -7.56 11.84 9.63
C GLN A 529 -7.27 13.34 9.50
N GLU A 530 -6.01 13.71 9.34
CA GLU A 530 -5.56 15.09 9.29
C GLU A 530 -5.69 15.65 7.88
N LEU A 531 -6.46 16.73 7.70
CA LEU A 531 -6.68 17.36 6.39
C LEU A 531 -5.36 17.80 5.70
N SER A 532 -4.32 18.05 6.48
CA SER A 532 -2.98 18.37 6.01
C SER A 532 -2.29 17.23 5.26
N LYS A 533 -2.81 16.00 5.30
CA LYS A 533 -2.30 14.85 4.53
C LYS A 533 -2.81 14.80 3.09
N ALA A 534 -3.85 15.56 2.75
CA ALA A 534 -4.33 15.60 1.38
C ALA A 534 -3.25 16.20 0.45
N ARG A 535 -2.90 15.48 -0.61
CA ARG A 535 -1.96 15.92 -1.66
C ARG A 535 -2.69 15.97 -2.98
N GLU A 536 -2.34 16.95 -3.82
CA GLU A 536 -2.92 17.03 -5.16
C GLU A 536 -2.56 15.79 -5.98
N GLY A 537 -3.49 15.35 -6.84
CA GLY A 537 -3.33 14.19 -7.71
C GLY A 537 -4.50 14.08 -8.67
N ASP A 538 -4.67 12.91 -9.28
CA ASP A 538 -5.77 12.65 -10.19
C ASP A 538 -7.15 12.79 -9.53
N LEU A 539 -8.15 13.12 -10.35
CA LEU A 539 -9.53 13.23 -9.88
C LEU A 539 -10.00 11.91 -9.28
N ARG A 540 -10.53 11.96 -8.06
CA ARG A 540 -11.01 10.80 -7.33
C ARG A 540 -12.44 10.99 -6.84
N LEU A 541 -13.32 10.03 -7.09
CA LEU A 541 -14.58 9.95 -6.36
C LEU A 541 -14.29 9.51 -4.93
N VAL A 542 -14.78 10.27 -3.96
CA VAL A 542 -14.75 9.89 -2.54
C VAL A 542 -16.18 9.97 -1.99
N ILE A 543 -16.63 8.89 -1.35
CA ILE A 543 -17.97 8.76 -0.79
C ILE A 543 -17.92 8.19 0.62
N GLY A 544 -18.76 8.71 1.52
CA GLY A 544 -18.89 8.18 2.89
C GLY A 544 -19.59 6.82 2.94
N GLN A 545 -19.71 6.30 4.15
CA GLN A 545 -20.31 4.99 4.43
C GLN A 545 -21.78 5.13 4.86
N GLN A 546 -22.60 4.12 4.61
CA GLN A 546 -23.95 4.00 5.18
C GLN A 546 -23.94 3.25 6.51
N GLY A 547 -22.99 2.33 6.72
CA GLY A 547 -22.80 1.58 7.97
C GLY A 547 -21.35 1.10 8.11
N LEU A 548 -21.00 0.49 9.24
CA LEU A 548 -19.62 0.09 9.53
C LEU A 548 -19.05 -0.98 8.59
N ASN A 549 -19.92 -1.72 7.90
CA ASN A 549 -19.55 -2.78 6.96
C ASN A 549 -19.77 -2.38 5.49
N ASP A 550 -20.03 -1.10 5.23
CA ASP A 550 -20.20 -0.56 3.89
C ASP A 550 -18.84 -0.42 3.19
N VAL A 551 -18.60 -1.27 2.18
CA VAL A 551 -17.34 -1.34 1.43
C VAL A 551 -17.32 -0.26 0.34
N ASN A 552 -16.99 0.96 0.74
CA ASN A 552 -17.06 2.15 -0.11
C ASN A 552 -15.80 2.41 -0.96
N THR A 553 -14.68 1.72 -0.73
CA THR A 553 -13.45 1.98 -1.51
C THR A 553 -13.55 1.52 -2.96
N ALA A 554 -14.32 0.45 -3.23
CA ALA A 554 -14.49 -0.07 -4.59
C ALA A 554 -15.16 0.96 -5.51
N VAL A 555 -16.13 1.73 -4.98
CA VAL A 555 -16.78 2.81 -5.74
C VAL A 555 -16.06 4.15 -5.64
N SER A 556 -14.97 4.24 -4.88
CA SER A 556 -14.14 5.46 -4.76
C SER A 556 -13.10 5.53 -5.89
N VAL A 557 -13.61 5.62 -7.12
CA VAL A 557 -12.88 5.57 -8.40
C VAL A 557 -11.75 6.60 -8.43
N GLN A 558 -10.55 6.19 -8.82
CA GLN A 558 -9.40 7.05 -9.08
C GLN A 558 -9.32 7.40 -10.57
N MET A 559 -8.62 8.47 -10.94
CA MET A 559 -8.46 8.90 -12.33
C MET A 559 -9.82 9.13 -13.05
N VAL A 560 -10.79 9.68 -12.33
CA VAL A 560 -12.14 9.91 -12.86
C VAL A 560 -12.08 10.81 -14.09
N SER A 561 -12.49 10.27 -15.22
CA SER A 561 -12.51 10.96 -16.51
C SER A 561 -13.93 11.21 -17.01
N LYS A 562 -14.90 10.38 -16.59
CA LYS A 562 -16.27 10.46 -17.07
C LYS A 562 -17.29 10.08 -16.01
N ILE A 563 -18.39 10.83 -15.98
CA ILE A 563 -19.58 10.52 -15.20
C ILE A 563 -20.78 10.46 -16.14
N THR A 564 -21.46 9.33 -16.17
CA THR A 564 -22.67 9.12 -16.98
C THR A 564 -23.88 8.98 -16.08
N VAL A 565 -24.87 9.87 -16.23
CA VAL A 565 -26.11 9.87 -15.45
C VAL A 565 -27.26 9.38 -16.33
N SER A 566 -27.96 8.32 -15.89
CA SER A 566 -29.05 7.73 -16.67
C SER A 566 -30.39 7.68 -15.95
N THR A 567 -31.48 7.71 -16.72
CA THR A 567 -32.85 7.44 -16.23
C THR A 567 -33.21 5.95 -16.25
N SER A 568 -32.32 5.12 -16.81
CA SER A 568 -32.48 3.66 -16.89
C SER A 568 -32.59 3.04 -15.49
N ASN A 569 -33.51 2.09 -15.33
CA ASN A 569 -33.67 1.38 -14.06
C ASN A 569 -32.48 0.42 -13.83
N PRO A 570 -31.69 0.58 -12.75
CA PRO A 570 -30.57 -0.33 -12.47
C PRO A 570 -31.02 -1.73 -12.02
N GLY A 571 -32.31 -1.91 -11.69
CA GLY A 571 -32.84 -3.16 -11.14
C GLY A 571 -32.45 -3.36 -9.68
N SER A 572 -32.76 -4.54 -9.15
CA SER A 572 -32.45 -4.95 -7.77
C SER A 572 -31.54 -6.17 -7.76
N TRP A 573 -30.76 -6.32 -6.70
CA TRP A 573 -30.03 -7.57 -6.43
C TRP A 573 -30.99 -8.75 -6.20
N SER A 574 -30.58 -9.95 -6.60
CA SER A 574 -31.28 -11.19 -6.24
C SER A 574 -31.27 -11.40 -4.73
N LYS A 575 -32.27 -12.15 -4.23
CA LYS A 575 -32.23 -12.61 -2.84
C LYS A 575 -31.05 -13.58 -2.66
N ALA A 576 -30.49 -13.60 -1.46
CA ALA A 576 -29.56 -14.65 -1.06
C ALA A 576 -30.26 -16.02 -1.05
N GLN A 577 -29.45 -17.08 -1.04
CA GLN A 577 -29.87 -18.45 -0.78
C GLN A 577 -29.34 -18.87 0.60
N ALA A 578 -30.10 -19.72 1.31
CA ALA A 578 -29.70 -20.26 2.60
C ALA A 578 -29.85 -21.79 2.60
N VAL A 579 -28.84 -22.48 3.11
CA VAL A 579 -28.82 -23.94 3.24
C VAL A 579 -28.47 -24.30 4.68
N LYS A 580 -29.30 -25.10 5.33
CA LYS A 580 -29.02 -25.67 6.66
C LYS A 580 -28.36 -27.04 6.51
N ASP A 581 -27.21 -27.23 7.13
CA ASP A 581 -26.56 -28.53 7.28
C ASP A 581 -25.89 -28.61 8.66
N GLY A 582 -26.02 -29.75 9.34
CA GLY A 582 -25.30 -30.00 10.60
C GLY A 582 -25.48 -28.96 11.72
N GLY A 583 -26.63 -28.28 11.81
CA GLY A 583 -26.85 -27.21 12.80
C GLY A 583 -26.20 -25.86 12.44
N GLN A 584 -25.80 -25.68 11.18
CA GLN A 584 -25.24 -24.44 10.66
C GLN A 584 -26.03 -23.99 9.43
N ILE A 585 -25.99 -22.69 9.15
CA ILE A 585 -26.57 -22.10 7.94
C ILE A 585 -25.45 -21.50 7.10
N VAL A 586 -25.40 -21.90 5.84
CA VAL A 586 -24.52 -21.33 4.82
C VAL A 586 -25.35 -20.40 3.94
N LEU A 587 -24.87 -19.17 3.75
CA LEU A 587 -25.49 -18.22 2.84
C LEU A 587 -24.71 -18.12 1.52
N GLN A 588 -25.44 -17.99 0.41
CA GLN A 588 -24.87 -17.93 -0.94
C GLN A 588 -25.53 -16.84 -1.78
N HIS A 589 -24.78 -16.27 -2.72
CA HIS A 589 -25.27 -15.33 -3.73
C HIS A 589 -24.34 -15.34 -4.95
N ASP A 590 -24.88 -15.27 -6.17
CA ASP A 590 -24.09 -15.36 -7.42
C ASP A 590 -23.06 -14.22 -7.56
N SER A 591 -23.34 -13.07 -6.94
CA SER A 591 -22.45 -11.90 -6.89
C SER A 591 -21.82 -11.70 -5.51
N MET A 592 -21.45 -12.79 -4.82
CA MET A 592 -20.96 -12.78 -3.43
C MET A 592 -19.87 -11.74 -3.17
N ASP A 593 -18.98 -11.52 -4.12
CA ASP A 593 -17.84 -10.59 -3.97
C ASP A 593 -18.18 -9.13 -4.30
N GLN A 594 -19.37 -8.86 -4.84
CA GLN A 594 -19.84 -7.50 -5.18
C GLN A 594 -20.85 -6.95 -4.16
N VAL A 595 -21.33 -7.78 -3.25
CA VAL A 595 -22.44 -7.47 -2.33
C VAL A 595 -22.10 -7.87 -0.90
N LYS A 596 -22.93 -7.45 0.06
CA LYS A 596 -22.87 -7.80 1.47
C LYS A 596 -24.20 -8.39 1.90
N LEU A 597 -24.14 -9.54 2.57
CA LEU A 597 -25.29 -10.29 3.04
C LEU A 597 -25.54 -9.94 4.51
N HIS A 598 -26.38 -8.95 4.73
CA HIS A 598 -26.80 -8.53 6.08
C HIS A 598 -27.85 -9.50 6.60
N TYR A 599 -27.69 -9.99 7.83
CA TYR A 599 -28.61 -10.98 8.40
C TYR A 599 -28.99 -10.72 9.85
N THR A 600 -30.12 -11.30 10.26
CA THR A 600 -30.62 -11.33 11.64
C THR A 600 -31.13 -12.72 11.97
N LEU A 601 -31.03 -13.12 13.23
CA LEU A 601 -31.53 -14.43 13.73
C LEU A 601 -32.77 -14.29 14.62
N ASN A 602 -33.15 -13.06 14.98
CA ASN A 602 -34.32 -12.73 15.80
C ASN A 602 -35.59 -12.47 14.96
N GLY A 603 -35.50 -12.61 13.62
CA GLY A 603 -36.62 -12.37 12.71
C GLY A 603 -36.88 -10.90 12.36
N GLU A 604 -36.04 -9.96 12.78
CA GLU A 604 -36.12 -8.54 12.36
C GLU A 604 -35.61 -8.37 10.92
N GLU A 605 -36.06 -7.33 10.20
CA GLU A 605 -35.52 -7.06 8.87
C GLU A 605 -34.07 -6.54 8.96
N PRO A 606 -33.09 -7.18 8.27
CA PRO A 606 -31.71 -6.70 8.27
C PRO A 606 -31.58 -5.33 7.60
N ASN A 607 -30.69 -4.51 8.15
CA ASN A 607 -30.33 -3.19 7.67
C ASN A 607 -28.79 -3.04 7.63
N GLU A 608 -28.30 -1.88 7.23
CA GLU A 608 -26.86 -1.55 7.12
C GLU A 608 -26.05 -1.75 8.41
N ASN A 609 -26.71 -1.77 9.57
CA ASN A 609 -26.07 -1.99 10.88
C ASN A 609 -26.14 -3.45 11.35
N SER A 610 -26.84 -4.32 10.61
CA SER A 610 -26.92 -5.74 10.93
C SER A 610 -25.58 -6.45 10.63
N PRO A 611 -25.30 -7.57 11.33
CA PRO A 611 -24.14 -8.41 11.02
C PRO A 611 -24.08 -8.81 9.54
N VAL A 612 -22.86 -8.90 9.01
CA VAL A 612 -22.60 -9.27 7.61
C VAL A 612 -21.97 -10.66 7.58
N TYR A 613 -22.52 -11.54 6.74
CA TYR A 613 -22.01 -12.90 6.57
C TYR A 613 -20.69 -12.96 5.79
N ASN A 614 -20.52 -12.10 4.78
CA ASN A 614 -19.33 -11.99 3.94
C ASN A 614 -18.62 -10.63 4.10
N PRO A 615 -17.97 -10.36 5.24
CA PRO A 615 -17.28 -9.09 5.45
C PRO A 615 -16.09 -8.90 4.48
N SER A 616 -15.52 -9.99 3.97
CA SER A 616 -14.47 -10.02 2.95
C SER A 616 -14.98 -10.59 1.63
N THR A 617 -14.29 -10.30 0.54
CA THR A 617 -14.42 -11.09 -0.70
C THR A 617 -13.81 -12.48 -0.50
N SER A 618 -14.38 -13.45 -1.20
CA SER A 618 -14.08 -14.87 -1.08
C SER A 618 -12.61 -15.21 -1.32
N TYR A 619 -11.91 -14.44 -2.14
CA TYR A 619 -10.51 -14.66 -2.49
C TYR A 619 -9.50 -13.90 -1.61
N PHE A 620 -9.94 -12.96 -0.75
CA PHE A 620 -9.04 -12.19 0.10
C PHE A 620 -8.89 -12.76 1.51
N GLN A 621 -10.02 -13.02 2.19
CA GLN A 621 -10.06 -13.65 3.51
C GLN A 621 -11.23 -14.64 3.60
N PRO A 622 -11.18 -15.76 2.83
CA PRO A 622 -12.23 -16.78 2.83
C PRO A 622 -12.57 -17.30 4.23
N GLU A 623 -11.59 -17.32 5.14
CA GLU A 623 -11.74 -17.77 6.52
C GLU A 623 -12.69 -16.90 7.37
N LEU A 624 -13.01 -15.68 6.91
CA LEU A 624 -14.02 -14.83 7.58
C LEU A 624 -15.46 -15.18 7.19
N ILE A 625 -15.66 -15.91 6.10
CA ILE A 625 -16.99 -16.29 5.58
C ILE A 625 -17.38 -17.64 6.20
N LYS A 626 -17.85 -17.61 7.45
CA LYS A 626 -18.13 -18.81 8.24
C LYS A 626 -19.62 -19.16 8.24
N PRO A 627 -19.98 -20.46 8.20
CA PRO A 627 -21.36 -20.89 8.45
C PRO A 627 -21.89 -20.35 9.78
N ILE A 628 -23.15 -19.92 9.78
CA ILE A 628 -23.80 -19.33 10.96
C ILE A 628 -24.30 -20.47 11.84
N PRO A 629 -23.79 -20.63 13.08
CA PRO A 629 -24.29 -21.67 13.97
C PRO A 629 -25.72 -21.34 14.43
N VAL A 630 -26.59 -22.33 14.42
CA VAL A 630 -27.97 -22.21 14.86
C VAL A 630 -28.38 -23.37 15.75
N SER A 631 -29.26 -23.11 16.72
CA SER A 631 -29.78 -24.15 17.63
C SER A 631 -31.29 -24.03 17.77
N GLY A 632 -31.98 -25.17 17.84
CA GLY A 632 -33.44 -25.20 17.91
C GLY A 632 -34.13 -24.72 16.62
N SER A 633 -35.38 -24.27 16.77
CA SER A 633 -36.19 -23.69 15.69
C SER A 633 -36.06 -22.17 15.67
N GLY A 634 -35.82 -21.57 14.50
CA GLY A 634 -35.72 -20.12 14.36
C GLY A 634 -35.96 -19.64 12.94
N VAL A 635 -35.81 -18.32 12.73
CA VAL A 635 -35.90 -17.70 11.40
C VAL A 635 -34.68 -16.81 11.18
N ILE A 636 -33.92 -17.09 10.13
CA ILE A 636 -32.89 -16.18 9.62
C ILE A 636 -33.52 -15.31 8.54
N LYS A 637 -33.32 -14.00 8.66
CA LYS A 637 -33.62 -13.06 7.58
C LYS A 637 -32.33 -12.53 6.98
N VAL A 638 -32.30 -12.40 5.64
CA VAL A 638 -31.12 -11.94 4.90
C VAL A 638 -31.51 -10.90 3.87
N LYS A 639 -30.77 -9.79 3.82
CA LYS A 639 -30.89 -8.74 2.82
C LYS A 639 -29.54 -8.55 2.11
N VAL A 640 -29.56 -8.52 0.79
CA VAL A 640 -28.36 -8.31 -0.04
C VAL A 640 -28.26 -6.83 -0.36
N ILE A 641 -27.16 -6.21 0.06
CA ILE A 641 -26.87 -4.79 -0.10
C ILE A 641 -25.56 -4.65 -0.89
N GLY A 642 -25.53 -3.82 -1.93
CA GLY A 642 -24.33 -3.59 -2.74
C GLY A 642 -24.55 -2.48 -3.76
N TYR A 643 -23.46 -1.88 -4.23
CA TYR A 643 -23.50 -0.73 -5.14
C TYR A 643 -24.02 -1.10 -6.54
N GLY A 644 -24.62 -0.13 -7.22
CA GLY A 644 -24.99 -0.22 -8.64
C GLY A 644 -26.41 -0.73 -8.91
N LYS A 645 -27.05 -1.37 -7.95
CA LYS A 645 -28.46 -1.78 -7.99
C LYS A 645 -29.17 -1.46 -6.68
N TYR A 646 -30.50 -1.49 -6.69
CA TYR A 646 -31.28 -1.43 -5.46
C TYR A 646 -31.09 -2.71 -4.63
N ASP A 647 -31.26 -2.59 -3.31
CA ASP A 647 -31.20 -3.74 -2.39
C ASP A 647 -32.14 -4.86 -2.82
N SER A 648 -31.79 -6.10 -2.45
CA SER A 648 -32.69 -7.23 -2.67
C SER A 648 -33.93 -7.14 -1.79
N GLY A 649 -34.99 -7.86 -2.18
CA GLY A 649 -36.01 -8.25 -1.20
C GLY A 649 -35.40 -9.11 -0.09
N VAL A 650 -36.09 -9.20 1.05
CA VAL A 650 -35.62 -9.99 2.20
C VAL A 650 -35.88 -11.49 1.95
N LEU A 651 -34.85 -12.31 2.14
CA LEU A 651 -34.99 -13.75 2.33
C LEU A 651 -35.49 -14.01 3.75
N SER A 652 -36.47 -14.90 3.92
CA SER A 652 -36.85 -15.43 5.23
C SER A 652 -36.75 -16.96 5.17
N TYR A 653 -35.89 -17.53 6.00
CA TYR A 653 -35.61 -18.97 6.02
C TYR A 653 -35.82 -19.50 7.43
N ALA A 654 -36.79 -20.41 7.59
CA ALA A 654 -37.02 -21.12 8.85
C ALA A 654 -36.05 -22.30 8.95
N TYR A 655 -35.43 -22.46 10.12
CA TYR A 655 -34.48 -23.54 10.40
C TYR A 655 -34.85 -24.31 11.65
#